data_AF-A0AAW2HF38-F1
#
_entry.id   AF-A0AAW2HF38-F1
#
_cell.length_a   1.000
_cell.length_b   1.000
_cell.length_c   1.000
_cell.angle_alpha   90.00
_cell.angle_beta   90.00
_cell.angle_gamma   90.00
#
_symmetry.space_group_name_H-M   'P 1'
#
loop_
_entity.id
_entity.type
_entity.pdbx_description
1 polymer ?
#
loop_
_entity_poly.entity_id
_entity_poly.type
_entity_poly.pdbx_seq_one_letter_code
_entity_poly.pdbx_strand_id
1 'polypeptide(L)'
;MRMECQNTKELIIIKYREISRYVRSRNKFLYLQPLIKIVEISSMNGSSFFLRVRHFREISSCDSHIFPIINSRVMDVQEFRKRGKEMVDYICEYLENLPTRRVTPNIEPGYLRSLVPPEAPEEPEDFDFIMRDVESKIMPGVTHWQHPRFHAYFPSGNSFPSILGDMLSAGIGCIGFSWAASPACTELETIVVDWFGKAIGLPKEFLALEEGSRGGGVIQTSASECVLACMLAARAQAIKYLKQQYPSEEEGALLPKLMAYCSRESHSCVEKAAMISFVKLRILSTDEKYRLRGNTLKRAMEEDVEMGLVPFFVSTTLGTTSCCSFDKLDEIGPVCKEFPHVWLHVDAAYAGNAFVCPELKPLLEGIEYADSFNTNPNKLLLTNYDCSTMWVRDRIRLTSALVVDPLYLQHGYSDAAIDYRHWGVPLSRRFRSLKLWFVLRNYGISGLRKYIRHHITLAKRFENLVRKDPRFEVCNEVRLGLVCFRLKGSNSLNEKLLSAINGSGKLHMVPASLHDTYVIRFCVVAQNATEEDIDYAWKVIVEYSEELLESQALEKEPADEVTEMLDRKRKETLAYKRSFFVRMVSDPKIYNPKIAKSLPSPRHQTTDPNSAICKHAPIASWISWPLAFLLHGKFEDPNEVPVRFRHLNTMVRLKARRERERGDRSSPSPSPEDLSEPLVIPPNSKKSPKKSPSRKPSKPTNNHD
;
A
#
# COMPACT_ATOMS: atom_id res chain seq x y z
N MET A 1 60.15 23.97 -29.09
CA MET A 1 60.53 22.98 -30.12
C MET A 1 59.30 22.60 -30.93
N ARG A 2 59.34 22.82 -32.24
CA ARG A 2 58.42 22.21 -33.22
C ARG A 2 58.90 20.77 -33.49
N MET A 3 57.99 19.81 -33.47
CA MET A 3 58.03 18.43 -34.03
C MET A 3 56.87 17.68 -33.37
N GLU A 4 55.94 16.94 -34.00
CA GLU A 4 55.62 16.52 -35.37
C GLU A 4 54.09 16.31 -35.37
N CYS A 5 53.35 16.90 -36.30
CA CYS A 5 51.90 16.66 -36.43
C CYS A 5 51.52 16.55 -37.91
N GLN A 6 52.26 15.70 -38.63
CA GLN A 6 52.01 15.40 -40.04
C GLN A 6 51.17 14.13 -40.25
N ASN A 7 51.19 13.16 -39.32
CA ASN A 7 50.43 11.90 -39.47
C ASN A 7 48.93 12.00 -39.12
N THR A 8 48.49 13.00 -38.37
CA THR A 8 47.07 13.14 -37.97
C THR A 8 46.19 13.71 -39.08
N LYS A 9 46.79 14.43 -40.04
CA LYS A 9 46.07 15.10 -41.14
C LYS A 9 45.58 14.12 -42.20
N GLU A 10 46.37 13.11 -42.56
CA GLU A 10 45.95 12.12 -43.55
C GLU A 10 44.90 11.15 -42.98
N LEU A 11 45.00 10.80 -41.69
CA LEU A 11 44.06 9.88 -41.02
C LEU A 11 42.63 10.42 -40.97
N ILE A 12 42.46 11.74 -40.78
CA ILE A 12 41.15 12.39 -40.72
C ILE A 12 40.51 12.48 -42.11
N ILE A 13 41.30 12.76 -43.15
CA ILE A 13 40.82 12.86 -44.53
C ILE A 13 40.42 11.47 -45.07
N ILE A 14 41.16 10.42 -44.72
CA ILE A 14 40.85 9.03 -45.10
C ILE A 14 39.54 8.57 -44.44
N LYS A 15 39.37 8.79 -43.12
CA LYS A 15 38.12 8.42 -42.42
C LYS A 15 36.89 9.17 -42.95
N TYR A 16 37.04 10.44 -43.32
CA TYR A 16 35.93 11.22 -43.89
C TYR A 16 35.50 10.69 -45.27
N ARG A 17 36.46 10.26 -46.11
CA ARG A 17 36.16 9.65 -47.42
C ARG A 17 35.53 8.26 -47.31
N GLU A 18 35.93 7.46 -46.32
CA GLU A 18 35.30 6.15 -46.06
C GLU A 18 33.86 6.28 -45.56
N ILE A 19 33.60 7.21 -44.64
CA ILE A 19 32.24 7.51 -44.14
C ILE A 19 31.36 8.02 -45.29
N SER A 20 31.89 8.89 -46.15
CA SER A 20 31.15 9.41 -47.32
C SER A 20 30.80 8.32 -48.35
N ARG A 21 31.71 7.36 -48.61
CA ARG A 21 31.42 6.20 -49.48
C ARG A 21 30.41 5.23 -48.86
N TYR A 22 30.55 4.95 -47.56
CA TYR A 22 29.64 4.07 -46.83
C TYR A 22 28.20 4.58 -46.88
N VAL A 23 28.01 5.90 -46.68
CA VAL A 23 26.70 6.56 -46.73
C VAL A 23 26.11 6.58 -48.15
N ARG A 24 26.91 6.76 -49.21
CA ARG A 24 26.43 6.73 -50.60
C ARG A 24 25.99 5.32 -51.06
N SER A 25 26.61 4.26 -50.56
CA SER A 25 26.33 2.89 -50.99
C SER A 25 24.98 2.31 -50.53
N ARG A 26 24.33 2.91 -49.50
CA ARG A 26 23.13 2.34 -48.85
C ARG A 26 21.82 3.10 -49.08
N ASN A 27 21.78 4.07 -50.00
CA ASN A 27 20.57 4.80 -50.40
C ASN A 27 19.68 5.29 -49.22
N LYS A 28 20.29 5.72 -48.11
CA LYS A 28 19.60 6.36 -46.97
C LYS A 28 19.67 7.88 -47.08
N PHE A 29 18.97 8.44 -48.07
CA PHE A 29 18.76 9.89 -48.20
C PHE A 29 17.48 10.27 -47.45
N LEU A 30 17.54 10.51 -46.14
CA LEU A 30 16.46 11.27 -45.46
C LEU A 30 16.81 11.84 -44.06
N TYR A 31 17.98 11.55 -43.47
CA TYR A 31 18.28 12.01 -42.10
C TYR A 31 19.64 12.69 -41.87
N LEU A 32 20.37 13.10 -42.92
CA LEU A 32 21.71 13.69 -42.76
C LEU A 32 21.91 15.06 -43.42
N GLN A 33 20.86 15.72 -43.92
CA GLN A 33 21.01 17.05 -44.54
C GLN A 33 21.39 18.21 -43.59
N PRO A 34 21.11 18.23 -42.27
CA PRO A 34 21.48 19.40 -41.46
C PRO A 34 22.97 19.48 -41.12
N LEU A 35 23.70 18.37 -41.15
CA LEU A 35 25.09 18.30 -40.66
C LEU A 35 26.16 18.66 -41.71
N ILE A 36 25.78 18.86 -42.97
CA ILE A 36 26.74 19.08 -44.09
C ILE A 36 26.97 20.56 -44.41
N LYS A 37 26.26 21.52 -43.79
CA LYS A 37 26.36 22.95 -44.14
C LYS A 37 27.27 23.82 -43.25
N ILE A 38 28.04 23.25 -42.33
CA ILE A 38 28.95 24.03 -41.48
C ILE A 38 30.37 23.58 -41.80
N VAL A 39 31.01 24.27 -42.75
CA VAL A 39 32.46 24.54 -42.91
C VAL A 39 32.66 24.93 -44.38
N GLU A 40 32.64 26.24 -44.67
CA GLU A 40 33.21 26.76 -45.91
C GLU A 40 34.69 27.08 -45.66
N ILE A 41 35.58 26.38 -46.38
CA ILE A 41 37.00 26.70 -46.45
C ILE A 41 37.19 27.56 -47.70
N SER A 42 37.40 28.86 -47.53
CA SER A 42 37.83 29.75 -48.61
C SER A 42 39.37 29.84 -48.64
N SER A 43 39.96 29.60 -49.82
CA SER A 43 41.35 29.97 -50.18
C SER A 43 41.31 31.39 -50.78
N MET A 44 42.27 32.31 -50.74
CA MET A 44 43.74 32.44 -50.63
C MET A 44 43.97 33.93 -50.20
N ASN A 45 45.05 34.44 -49.58
CA ASN A 45 46.50 34.31 -49.74
C ASN A 45 47.20 34.82 -48.46
N GLY A 46 48.34 34.22 -48.08
CA GLY A 46 49.27 34.81 -47.09
C GLY A 46 49.08 34.33 -45.64
N SER A 47 49.83 33.28 -45.29
CA SER A 47 50.44 33.02 -43.99
C SER A 47 49.68 33.36 -42.68
N SER A 48 48.37 33.09 -42.57
CA SER A 48 47.69 32.83 -41.28
C SER A 48 46.27 32.28 -41.50
N PHE A 49 45.89 31.18 -40.83
CA PHE A 49 44.50 30.69 -40.82
C PHE A 49 43.87 30.97 -39.44
N PHE A 50 42.82 31.80 -39.41
CA PHE A 50 41.96 31.96 -38.23
C PHE A 50 40.66 31.17 -38.43
N LEU A 51 40.36 30.24 -37.53
CA LEU A 51 39.04 29.63 -37.39
C LEU A 51 38.10 30.65 -36.75
N ARG A 52 37.25 31.30 -37.55
CA ARG A 52 36.24 32.24 -37.06
C ARG A 52 34.89 31.51 -36.92
N VAL A 53 34.58 31.06 -35.71
CA VAL A 53 33.22 30.64 -35.35
C VAL A 53 32.40 31.92 -35.15
N ARG A 54 31.42 32.20 -36.02
CA ARG A 54 30.56 33.39 -35.87
C ARG A 54 29.78 33.31 -34.55
N HIS A 55 29.84 34.39 -33.77
CA HIS A 55 28.97 34.67 -32.63
C HIS A 55 27.50 34.69 -33.05
N PHE A 56 26.66 34.00 -32.29
CA PHE A 56 25.20 34.11 -32.36
C PHE A 56 24.78 35.45 -31.74
N ARG A 57 24.60 36.48 -32.57
CA ARG A 57 23.77 37.65 -32.28
C ARG A 57 22.95 37.95 -33.53
N GLU A 58 21.64 38.07 -33.32
CA GLU A 58 20.61 38.46 -34.31
C GLU A 58 20.35 37.47 -35.46
N ILE A 59 19.53 36.46 -35.15
CA ILE A 59 18.49 35.99 -36.09
C ILE A 59 17.15 36.39 -35.46
N SER A 60 16.83 37.68 -35.54
CA SER A 60 15.45 38.15 -35.50
C SER A 60 14.96 38.18 -36.95
N SER A 61 13.81 37.56 -37.20
CA SER A 61 13.15 37.47 -38.50
C SER A 61 13.89 36.69 -39.59
N CYS A 62 13.72 35.36 -39.62
CA CYS A 62 13.51 34.58 -40.85
C CYS A 62 13.18 33.12 -40.50
N ASP A 63 12.09 32.64 -41.08
CA ASP A 63 11.67 31.24 -41.24
C ASP A 63 11.26 30.43 -40.01
N SER A 64 10.03 30.72 -39.55
CA SER A 64 9.15 29.84 -38.78
C SER A 64 8.69 28.57 -39.54
N HIS A 65 9.42 28.11 -40.56
CA HIS A 65 8.99 27.03 -41.46
C HIS A 65 9.94 25.82 -41.54
N ILE A 66 11.01 25.76 -40.72
CA ILE A 66 11.97 24.64 -40.70
C ILE A 66 11.89 23.82 -39.38
N PHE A 67 10.73 23.85 -38.70
CA PHE A 67 10.33 22.84 -37.71
C PHE A 67 8.83 22.48 -37.84
N PRO A 68 8.35 21.95 -38.98
CA PRO A 68 6.94 21.59 -39.10
C PRO A 68 6.72 20.11 -38.71
N ILE A 69 7.07 19.70 -37.48
CA ILE A 69 6.61 18.41 -36.88
C ILE A 69 6.48 18.51 -35.34
N ILE A 70 6.07 19.66 -34.80
CA ILE A 70 5.47 19.72 -33.47
C ILE A 70 4.18 20.52 -33.64
N ASN A 71 3.11 19.80 -33.92
CA ASN A 71 1.76 20.33 -33.97
C ASN A 71 1.48 21.07 -32.64
N SER A 72 0.93 22.27 -32.70
CA SER A 72 0.85 23.26 -31.62
C SER A 72 -0.15 22.92 -30.49
N ARG A 73 -0.16 21.68 -29.98
CA ARG A 73 -1.03 21.23 -28.87
C ARG A 73 -0.30 20.57 -27.71
N VAL A 74 1.03 20.41 -27.79
CA VAL A 74 1.80 19.89 -26.65
C VAL A 74 2.02 21.01 -25.64
N MET A 75 1.75 20.74 -24.35
CA MET A 75 1.85 21.72 -23.25
C MET A 75 3.25 22.35 -23.20
N ASP A 76 3.33 23.66 -23.38
CA ASP A 76 4.56 24.43 -23.26
C ASP A 76 4.72 25.04 -21.85
N VAL A 77 5.74 25.87 -21.64
CA VAL A 77 6.02 26.51 -20.34
C VAL A 77 4.91 27.48 -19.91
N GLN A 78 4.29 28.20 -20.85
CA GLN A 78 3.23 29.16 -20.51
C GLN A 78 1.95 28.43 -20.13
N GLU A 79 1.61 27.38 -20.88
CA GLU A 79 0.47 26.54 -20.56
C GLU A 79 0.70 25.79 -19.24
N PHE A 80 1.89 25.22 -19.01
CA PHE A 80 2.22 24.62 -17.72
C PHE A 80 2.11 25.61 -16.56
N ARG A 81 2.55 26.86 -16.74
CA ARG A 81 2.42 27.91 -15.70
C ARG A 81 0.95 28.22 -15.41
N LYS A 82 0.10 28.29 -16.43
CA LYS A 82 -1.34 28.50 -16.28
C LYS A 82 -1.96 27.31 -15.56
N ARG A 83 -1.81 26.09 -16.09
CA ARG A 83 -2.41 24.86 -15.57
C ARG A 83 -1.89 24.49 -14.18
N GLY A 84 -0.63 24.78 -13.89
CA GLY A 84 -0.05 24.60 -12.57
C GLY A 84 -0.71 25.47 -11.50
N LYS A 85 -1.09 26.72 -11.83
CA LYS A 85 -1.85 27.59 -10.92
C LYS A 85 -3.26 27.08 -10.72
N GLU A 86 -3.96 26.75 -11.82
CA GLU A 86 -5.31 26.17 -11.76
C GLU A 86 -5.35 24.88 -10.93
N MET A 87 -4.31 24.04 -11.01
CA MET A 87 -4.20 22.83 -10.19
C MET A 87 -4.01 23.14 -8.70
N VAL A 88 -3.23 24.18 -8.36
CA VAL A 88 -3.07 24.62 -6.97
C VAL A 88 -4.41 25.11 -6.42
N ASP A 89 -5.11 25.95 -7.18
CA ASP A 89 -6.43 26.46 -6.78
C ASP A 89 -7.43 25.31 -6.60
N TYR A 90 -7.47 24.37 -7.55
CA TYR A 90 -8.29 23.16 -7.47
C TYR A 90 -8.01 22.32 -6.21
N ILE A 91 -6.73 22.09 -5.86
CA ILE A 91 -6.37 21.33 -4.67
C ILE A 91 -6.85 22.03 -3.39
N CYS A 92 -6.71 23.37 -3.32
CA CYS A 92 -7.22 24.16 -2.19
C CYS A 92 -8.74 24.03 -2.08
N GLU A 93 -9.46 24.27 -3.17
CA GLU A 93 -10.93 24.15 -3.21
C GLU A 93 -11.40 22.73 -2.86
N TYR A 94 -10.71 21.70 -3.33
CA TYR A 94 -11.01 20.31 -3.02
C TYR A 94 -10.87 20.02 -1.51
N LEU A 95 -9.80 20.50 -0.88
CA LEU A 95 -9.56 20.27 0.55
C LEU A 95 -10.52 21.08 1.44
N GLU A 96 -10.86 22.31 1.05
CA GLU A 96 -11.83 23.15 1.76
C GLU A 96 -13.25 22.59 1.68
N ASN A 97 -13.66 22.12 0.49
CA ASN A 97 -14.99 21.57 0.26
C ASN A 97 -15.09 20.08 0.58
N LEU A 98 -14.01 19.45 1.05
CA LEU A 98 -13.97 18.01 1.33
C LEU A 98 -15.12 17.52 2.21
N PRO A 99 -15.53 18.23 3.29
CA PRO A 99 -16.66 17.81 4.15
C PRO A 99 -18.02 17.70 3.44
N THR A 100 -18.16 18.28 2.24
CA THR A 100 -19.38 18.21 1.43
C THR A 100 -19.46 16.93 0.59
N ARG A 101 -18.32 16.23 0.41
CA ARG A 101 -18.26 14.99 -0.39
C ARG A 101 -18.62 13.77 0.47
N ARG A 102 -19.07 12.70 -0.18
CA ARG A 102 -19.29 11.41 0.46
C ARG A 102 -17.95 10.73 0.70
N VAL A 103 -17.63 10.32 1.94
CA VAL A 103 -16.29 9.80 2.30
C VAL A 103 -15.85 8.58 1.49
N THR A 104 -16.79 7.66 1.22
CA THR A 104 -16.57 6.46 0.40
C THR A 104 -17.46 6.48 -0.83
N PRO A 105 -16.96 6.04 -1.99
CA PRO A 105 -17.72 6.07 -3.22
C PRO A 105 -18.82 5.00 -3.20
N ASN A 106 -19.94 5.27 -3.91
CA ASN A 106 -21.06 4.34 -4.05
C ASN A 106 -21.06 3.74 -5.46
N ILE A 107 -20.12 2.82 -5.71
CA ILE A 107 -19.81 2.25 -7.01
C ILE A 107 -19.50 0.76 -6.91
N GLU A 108 -19.58 0.07 -8.05
CA GLU A 108 -19.23 -1.35 -8.15
C GLU A 108 -17.87 -1.56 -8.85
N PRO A 109 -17.17 -2.69 -8.60
CA PRO A 109 -15.93 -3.03 -9.29
C PRO A 109 -16.09 -2.99 -10.82
N GLY A 110 -15.26 -2.18 -11.47
CA GLY A 110 -15.26 -2.01 -12.93
C GLY A 110 -16.02 -0.79 -13.45
N TYR A 111 -16.64 0.03 -12.59
CA TYR A 111 -17.41 1.22 -12.98
C TYR A 111 -16.68 2.11 -14.02
N LEU A 112 -15.39 2.41 -13.78
CA LEU A 112 -14.62 3.36 -14.58
C LEU A 112 -14.42 2.90 -16.03
N ARG A 113 -14.37 1.58 -16.29
CA ARG A 113 -14.11 1.02 -17.62
C ARG A 113 -15.14 1.46 -18.65
N SER A 114 -16.38 1.68 -18.21
CA SER A 114 -17.46 2.16 -19.09
C SER A 114 -17.46 3.68 -19.31
N LEU A 115 -16.70 4.42 -18.52
CA LEU A 115 -16.65 5.89 -18.53
C LEU A 115 -15.44 6.45 -19.30
N VAL A 116 -14.41 5.63 -19.50
CA VAL A 116 -13.20 6.00 -20.25
C VAL A 116 -13.13 5.25 -21.59
N PRO A 117 -12.52 5.84 -22.63
CA PRO A 117 -12.30 5.15 -23.90
C PRO A 117 -11.53 3.83 -23.72
N PRO A 118 -11.78 2.83 -24.58
CA PRO A 118 -11.09 1.53 -24.50
C PRO A 118 -9.61 1.60 -24.90
N GLU A 119 -9.20 2.68 -25.58
CA GLU A 119 -7.87 2.90 -26.12
C GLU A 119 -7.38 4.31 -25.77
N ALA A 120 -6.07 4.51 -25.73
CA ALA A 120 -5.47 5.83 -25.53
C ALA A 120 -5.72 6.72 -26.76
N PRO A 121 -5.83 8.05 -26.59
CA PRO A 121 -6.04 8.95 -27.72
C PRO A 121 -4.79 9.01 -28.62
N GLU A 122 -4.98 8.97 -29.93
CA GLU A 122 -3.91 9.16 -30.92
C GLU A 122 -3.41 10.62 -30.95
N GLU A 123 -4.34 11.56 -30.78
CA GLU A 123 -4.08 13.00 -30.80
C GLU A 123 -4.22 13.61 -29.40
N PRO A 124 -3.47 14.67 -29.06
CA PRO A 124 -3.55 15.30 -27.76
C PRO A 124 -4.94 15.92 -27.50
N GLU A 125 -5.46 15.66 -26.31
CA GLU A 125 -6.71 16.24 -25.80
C GLU A 125 -6.47 17.57 -25.08
N ASP A 126 -7.49 18.43 -25.05
CA ASP A 126 -7.45 19.68 -24.31
C ASP A 126 -7.44 19.42 -22.79
N PHE A 127 -6.59 20.16 -22.06
CA PHE A 127 -6.47 20.01 -20.60
C PHE A 127 -7.79 20.28 -19.86
N ASP A 128 -8.65 21.16 -20.40
CA ASP A 128 -9.97 21.43 -19.83
C ASP A 128 -10.87 20.19 -19.88
N PHE A 129 -10.77 19.37 -20.93
CA PHE A 129 -11.49 18.09 -21.00
C PHE A 129 -10.93 17.08 -20.01
N ILE A 130 -9.61 17.02 -19.85
CA ILE A 130 -8.95 16.15 -18.86
C ILE A 130 -9.42 16.50 -17.45
N MET A 131 -9.42 17.79 -17.07
CA MET A 131 -9.86 18.22 -15.74
C MET A 131 -11.36 18.03 -15.52
N ARG A 132 -12.20 18.20 -16.55
CA ARG A 132 -13.62 17.87 -16.46
C ARG A 132 -13.84 16.38 -16.20
N ASP A 133 -13.02 15.53 -16.80
CA ASP A 133 -13.07 14.07 -16.58
C ASP A 133 -12.59 13.68 -15.17
N VAL A 134 -11.65 14.42 -14.58
CA VAL A 134 -11.26 14.23 -13.17
C VAL A 134 -12.48 14.35 -12.25
N GLU A 135 -13.26 15.42 -12.36
CA GLU A 135 -14.45 15.59 -11.50
C GLU A 135 -15.61 14.66 -11.87
N SER A 136 -15.86 14.43 -13.17
CA SER A 136 -17.03 13.65 -13.60
C SER A 136 -16.82 12.13 -13.57
N LYS A 137 -15.59 11.64 -13.68
CA LYS A 137 -15.29 10.19 -13.81
C LYS A 137 -14.38 9.66 -12.69
N ILE A 138 -13.40 10.45 -12.24
CA ILE A 138 -12.43 10.00 -11.23
C ILE A 138 -12.96 10.23 -9.82
N MET A 139 -13.29 11.47 -9.45
CA MET A 139 -13.76 11.83 -8.11
C MET A 139 -14.93 10.99 -7.58
N PRO A 140 -15.92 10.56 -8.39
CA PRO A 140 -16.99 9.69 -7.91
C PRO A 140 -16.53 8.31 -7.41
N GLY A 141 -15.33 7.88 -7.78
CA GLY A 141 -14.71 6.63 -7.29
C GLY A 141 -13.56 6.83 -6.32
N VAL A 142 -13.29 8.07 -5.90
CA VAL A 142 -12.24 8.35 -4.91
C VAL A 142 -12.80 8.11 -3.51
N THR A 143 -12.11 7.27 -2.74
CA THR A 143 -12.25 7.28 -1.28
C THR A 143 -11.44 8.45 -0.73
N HIS A 144 -12.09 9.38 -0.04
CA HIS A 144 -11.46 10.61 0.41
C HIS A 144 -10.70 10.41 1.73
N TRP A 145 -9.45 9.96 1.67
CA TRP A 145 -8.59 9.66 2.83
C TRP A 145 -8.35 10.85 3.78
N GLN A 146 -8.45 12.08 3.28
CA GLN A 146 -8.24 13.29 4.06
C GLN A 146 -9.53 13.83 4.69
N HIS A 147 -10.66 13.14 4.47
CA HIS A 147 -11.97 13.58 4.91
C HIS A 147 -12.12 13.43 6.44
N PRO A 148 -12.72 14.41 7.16
CA PRO A 148 -12.88 14.33 8.63
C PRO A 148 -13.65 13.10 9.11
N ARG A 149 -14.59 12.61 8.29
CA ARG A 149 -15.39 11.40 8.52
C ARG A 149 -14.73 10.07 8.11
N PHE A 150 -13.47 10.10 7.65
CA PHE A 150 -12.69 8.88 7.40
C PHE A 150 -12.00 8.48 8.71
N HIS A 151 -12.30 7.30 9.23
CA HIS A 151 -11.71 6.76 10.46
C HIS A 151 -11.15 5.36 10.27
N ALA A 152 -10.99 4.94 9.02
CA ALA A 152 -10.46 3.65 8.63
C ALA A 152 -8.92 3.60 8.70
N TYR A 153 -8.38 2.38 8.81
CA TYR A 153 -6.94 2.10 8.78
C TYR A 153 -6.13 2.92 9.81
N PHE A 154 -5.08 3.60 9.34
CA PHE A 154 -4.31 4.63 10.03
C PHE A 154 -4.23 5.85 9.10
N PRO A 155 -3.88 7.03 9.62
CA PRO A 155 -3.84 8.25 8.82
C PRO A 155 -2.87 8.10 7.64
N SER A 156 -3.17 8.78 6.54
CA SER A 156 -2.21 9.06 5.47
C SER A 156 -1.86 10.53 5.57
N GLY A 157 -0.67 10.84 6.08
CA GLY A 157 -0.21 12.22 6.20
C GLY A 157 -0.32 12.94 4.86
N ASN A 158 -0.76 14.19 4.87
CA ASN A 158 -0.82 15.04 3.68
C ASN A 158 -0.84 16.49 4.18
N SER A 159 -0.01 17.35 3.62
CA SER A 159 0.02 18.77 3.99
C SER A 159 0.55 19.60 2.82
N PHE A 160 0.21 20.89 2.79
CA PHE A 160 0.67 21.79 1.74
C PHE A 160 2.20 21.83 1.58
N PRO A 161 3.02 21.90 2.66
CA PRO A 161 4.48 21.84 2.51
C PRO A 161 4.95 20.53 1.86
N SER A 162 4.28 19.42 2.16
CA SER A 162 4.61 18.13 1.55
C SER A 162 4.28 18.09 0.06
N ILE A 163 3.09 18.60 -0.33
CA ILE A 163 2.66 18.69 -1.72
C ILE A 163 3.64 19.57 -2.53
N LEU A 164 4.01 20.73 -1.98
CA LEU A 164 4.98 21.64 -2.62
C LEU A 164 6.37 21.02 -2.75
N GLY A 165 6.82 20.29 -1.74
CA GLY A 165 8.09 19.57 -1.78
C GLY A 165 8.11 18.46 -2.84
N ASP A 166 7.02 17.71 -2.98
CA ASP A 166 6.90 16.68 -4.02
C ASP A 166 6.76 17.30 -5.42
N MET A 167 6.06 18.42 -5.56
CA MET A 167 5.98 19.18 -6.82
C MET A 167 7.37 19.64 -7.28
N LEU A 168 8.19 20.15 -6.35
CA LEU A 168 9.58 20.51 -6.64
C LEU A 168 10.44 19.28 -6.96
N SER A 169 10.24 18.16 -6.23
CA SER A 169 10.93 16.90 -6.55
C SER A 169 10.60 16.43 -7.97
N ALA A 170 9.35 16.55 -8.41
CA ALA A 170 8.93 16.18 -9.75
C ALA A 170 9.53 17.13 -10.81
N GLY A 171 9.59 18.42 -10.52
CA GLY A 171 10.22 19.41 -11.41
C GLY A 171 11.73 19.22 -11.58
N ILE A 172 12.45 18.83 -10.52
CA ILE A 172 13.88 18.49 -10.59
C ILE A 172 14.07 17.19 -11.40
N GLY A 173 13.20 16.19 -11.19
CA GLY A 173 13.20 14.96 -11.98
C GLY A 173 14.47 14.11 -11.86
N CYS A 174 15.27 14.28 -10.80
CA CYS A 174 16.53 13.54 -10.63
C CYS A 174 16.31 12.13 -10.08
N ILE A 175 17.27 11.24 -10.37
CA ILE A 175 17.33 9.88 -9.84
C ILE A 175 18.61 9.73 -9.03
N GLY A 176 18.49 9.40 -7.74
CA GLY A 176 19.60 9.32 -6.79
C GLY A 176 20.08 7.90 -6.51
N PHE A 177 20.27 7.02 -7.49
CA PHE A 177 20.74 5.65 -7.17
C PHE A 177 22.17 5.62 -6.55
N SER A 178 23.00 6.60 -6.89
CA SER A 178 24.32 6.83 -6.30
C SER A 178 24.45 8.29 -5.88
N TRP A 179 25.43 8.56 -5.02
CA TRP A 179 25.78 9.95 -4.70
C TRP A 179 26.13 10.73 -5.98
N ALA A 180 26.91 10.16 -6.88
CA ALA A 180 27.33 10.83 -8.11
C ALA A 180 26.16 11.14 -9.07
N ALA A 181 25.08 10.36 -9.04
CA ALA A 181 23.92 10.59 -9.90
C ALA A 181 23.14 11.87 -9.51
N SER A 182 23.08 12.19 -8.22
CA SER A 182 22.48 13.44 -7.73
C SER A 182 22.91 13.68 -6.27
N PRO A 183 24.05 14.36 -6.01
CA PRO A 183 24.60 14.52 -4.67
C PRO A 183 23.59 15.08 -3.66
N ALA A 184 22.86 16.13 -4.03
CA ALA A 184 21.84 16.75 -3.18
C ALA A 184 20.72 15.78 -2.76
N CYS A 185 20.40 14.79 -3.60
CA CYS A 185 19.37 13.80 -3.29
C CYS A 185 19.81 12.88 -2.14
N THR A 186 21.09 12.49 -2.14
CA THR A 186 21.69 11.66 -1.09
C THR A 186 21.96 12.48 0.17
N GLU A 187 22.67 13.60 0.04
CA GLU A 187 23.10 14.45 1.17
C GLU A 187 21.91 14.95 2.00
N LEU A 188 20.87 15.48 1.33
CA LEU A 188 19.70 15.97 2.04
C LEU A 188 18.93 14.84 2.73
N GLU A 189 18.89 13.64 2.14
CA GLU A 189 18.26 12.48 2.80
C GLU A 189 19.01 12.09 4.07
N THR A 190 20.34 12.00 4.00
CA THR A 190 21.17 11.69 5.18
C THR A 190 20.93 12.71 6.30
N ILE A 191 20.94 14.02 5.98
CA ILE A 191 20.73 15.10 6.96
C ILE A 191 19.33 15.03 7.58
N VAL A 192 18.30 14.93 6.74
CA VAL A 192 16.89 14.98 7.18
C VAL A 192 16.53 13.76 8.02
N VAL A 193 17.00 12.59 7.62
CA VAL A 193 16.74 11.34 8.35
C VAL A 193 17.50 11.32 9.69
N ASP A 194 18.69 11.92 9.76
CA ASP A 194 19.38 12.14 11.04
C ASP A 194 18.64 13.14 11.95
N TRP A 195 18.14 14.25 11.41
CA TRP A 195 17.32 15.20 12.18
C TRP A 195 16.10 14.51 12.78
N PHE A 196 15.43 13.70 11.99
CA PHE A 196 14.23 13.00 12.44
C PHE A 196 14.55 11.88 13.45
N GLY A 197 15.61 11.11 13.22
CA GLY A 197 16.11 10.12 14.19
C GLY A 197 16.46 10.75 15.54
N LYS A 198 17.13 11.92 15.54
CA LYS A 198 17.40 12.71 16.76
C LYS A 198 16.12 13.17 17.45
N ALA A 199 15.12 13.63 16.69
CA ALA A 199 13.84 14.07 17.25
C ALA A 199 13.09 12.92 17.96
N ILE A 200 13.04 11.74 17.32
CA ILE A 200 12.49 10.49 17.88
C ILE A 200 13.26 10.10 19.16
N GLY A 201 14.57 10.33 19.19
CA GLY A 201 15.45 9.89 20.27
C GLY A 201 16.03 8.50 20.01
N LEU A 202 16.34 8.19 18.75
CA LEU A 202 17.04 6.96 18.40
C LEU A 202 18.48 6.97 18.97
N PRO A 203 19.03 5.79 19.30
CA PRO A 203 20.43 5.65 19.68
C PRO A 203 21.38 6.26 18.65
N LYS A 204 22.52 6.77 19.13
CA LYS A 204 23.54 7.46 18.33
C LYS A 204 24.06 6.62 17.17
N GLU A 205 24.12 5.30 17.36
CA GLU A 205 24.58 4.34 16.36
C GLU A 205 23.64 4.21 15.14
N PHE A 206 22.42 4.76 15.21
CA PHE A 206 21.52 4.84 14.06
C PHE A 206 21.74 6.10 13.20
N LEU A 207 22.50 7.08 13.69
CA LEU A 207 22.64 8.39 13.06
C LEU A 207 23.88 8.39 12.19
N ALA A 208 23.73 8.69 10.90
CA ALA A 208 24.82 8.61 9.92
C ALA A 208 25.90 9.67 10.15
N LEU A 209 25.53 10.84 10.69
CA LEU A 209 26.41 11.98 10.91
C LEU A 209 27.00 12.01 12.33
N GLU A 210 26.69 11.03 13.17
CA GLU A 210 27.32 10.90 14.49
C GLU A 210 28.71 10.26 14.35
N GLU A 211 29.69 10.82 15.03
CA GLU A 211 31.06 10.33 15.00
C GLU A 211 31.15 8.87 15.48
N GLY A 212 31.89 8.04 14.73
CA GLY A 212 32.04 6.61 15.01
C GLY A 212 30.82 5.75 14.65
N SER A 213 29.73 6.34 14.17
CA SER A 213 28.54 5.59 13.78
C SER A 213 28.76 4.74 12.52
N ARG A 214 28.38 3.46 12.62
CA ARG A 214 28.35 2.52 11.50
C ARG A 214 26.95 2.39 10.89
N GLY A 215 25.95 3.04 11.48
CA GLY A 215 24.58 2.99 11.01
C GLY A 215 24.24 4.14 10.06
N GLY A 216 22.96 4.44 10.04
CA GLY A 216 22.36 5.52 9.27
C GLY A 216 20.91 5.21 8.94
N GLY A 217 20.24 6.17 8.30
CA GLY A 217 18.88 5.98 7.81
C GLY A 217 18.68 6.31 6.34
N VAL A 218 17.58 5.79 5.81
CA VAL A 218 17.16 5.85 4.39
C VAL A 218 15.64 6.01 4.30
N ILE A 219 15.15 6.64 3.23
CA ILE A 219 13.72 6.74 2.94
C ILE A 219 13.30 5.68 1.89
N GLN A 220 12.52 4.71 2.35
CA GLN A 220 11.84 3.69 1.56
C GLN A 220 10.43 4.15 1.15
N THR A 221 9.79 3.37 0.27
CA THR A 221 8.41 3.64 -0.19
C THR A 221 7.38 3.25 0.87
N SER A 222 7.64 2.15 1.61
CA SER A 222 6.71 1.62 2.60
C SER A 222 7.39 0.88 3.73
N ALA A 223 6.71 0.77 4.89
CA ALA A 223 7.16 -0.06 6.01
C ALA A 223 7.36 -1.54 5.60
N SER A 224 6.56 -2.03 4.64
CA SER A 224 6.72 -3.38 4.09
C SER A 224 8.07 -3.59 3.42
N GLU A 225 8.56 -2.57 2.69
CA GLU A 225 9.90 -2.60 2.09
C GLU A 225 10.99 -2.52 3.15
N CYS A 226 10.78 -1.73 4.23
CA CYS A 226 11.71 -1.67 5.36
C CYS A 226 11.89 -3.05 6.02
N VAL A 227 10.78 -3.71 6.36
CA VAL A 227 10.79 -5.06 6.95
C VAL A 227 11.46 -6.06 6.00
N LEU A 228 11.12 -6.02 4.71
CA LEU A 228 11.71 -6.92 3.71
C LEU A 228 13.23 -6.71 3.58
N ALA A 229 13.69 -5.47 3.44
CA ALA A 229 15.12 -5.17 3.32
C ALA A 229 15.90 -5.64 4.56
N CYS A 230 15.37 -5.40 5.77
CA CYS A 230 15.98 -5.87 7.01
C CYS A 230 15.98 -7.40 7.12
N MET A 231 14.89 -8.06 6.70
CA MET A 231 14.79 -9.53 6.74
C MET A 231 15.75 -10.18 5.73
N LEU A 232 15.92 -9.60 4.54
CA LEU A 232 16.90 -10.06 3.55
C LEU A 232 18.34 -9.90 4.08
N ALA A 233 18.63 -8.79 4.75
CA ALA A 233 19.91 -8.56 5.41
C ALA A 233 20.20 -9.57 6.53
N ALA A 234 19.23 -9.81 7.40
CA ALA A 234 19.33 -10.81 8.45
C ALA A 234 19.52 -12.23 7.88
N ARG A 235 18.75 -12.57 6.84
CA ARG A 235 18.84 -13.86 6.14
C ARG A 235 20.23 -14.09 5.56
N ALA A 236 20.79 -13.11 4.84
CA ALA A 236 22.12 -13.24 4.23
C ALA A 236 23.20 -13.50 5.29
N GLN A 237 23.11 -12.87 6.46
CA GLN A 237 24.05 -13.09 7.56
C GLN A 237 23.89 -14.47 8.19
N ALA A 238 22.65 -14.91 8.40
CA ALA A 238 22.37 -16.23 8.93
C ALA A 238 22.83 -17.34 7.97
N ILE A 239 22.65 -17.16 6.67
CA ILE A 239 23.17 -18.06 5.64
C ILE A 239 24.71 -18.08 5.66
N LYS A 240 25.37 -16.92 5.75
CA LYS A 240 26.82 -16.84 5.86
C LYS A 240 27.34 -17.62 7.09
N TYR A 241 26.65 -17.51 8.22
CA TYR A 241 26.96 -18.29 9.41
C TYR A 241 26.77 -19.79 9.19
N LEU A 242 25.62 -20.20 8.63
CA LEU A 242 25.35 -21.60 8.32
C LEU A 242 26.36 -22.19 7.32
N LYS A 243 26.83 -21.43 6.33
CA LYS A 243 27.86 -21.87 5.39
C LYS A 243 29.22 -22.13 6.04
N GLN A 244 29.51 -21.55 7.21
CA GLN A 244 30.72 -21.91 7.97
C GLN A 244 30.60 -23.32 8.57
N GLN A 245 29.39 -23.72 8.95
CA GLN A 245 29.09 -25.04 9.50
C GLN A 245 28.86 -26.09 8.40
N TYR A 246 28.29 -25.67 7.28
CA TYR A 246 27.89 -26.50 6.14
C TYR A 246 28.48 -25.94 4.83
N PRO A 247 29.81 -26.00 4.62
CA PRO A 247 30.46 -25.33 3.50
C PRO A 247 30.06 -25.87 2.13
N SER A 248 29.75 -27.17 2.03
CA SER A 248 29.35 -27.84 0.79
C SER A 248 27.88 -27.66 0.42
N GLU A 249 27.03 -27.23 1.36
CA GLU A 249 25.59 -27.07 1.12
C GLU A 249 25.32 -25.79 0.31
N GLU A 250 24.41 -25.87 -0.67
CA GLU A 250 23.95 -24.69 -1.38
C GLU A 250 23.11 -23.80 -0.46
N GLU A 251 23.15 -22.49 -0.66
CA GLU A 251 22.42 -21.53 0.19
C GLU A 251 20.92 -21.81 0.21
N GLY A 252 20.34 -22.24 -0.92
CA GLY A 252 18.93 -22.60 -1.03
C GLY A 252 18.54 -23.76 -0.10
N ALA A 253 19.41 -24.74 0.10
CA ALA A 253 19.18 -25.88 0.98
C ALA A 253 19.23 -25.50 2.47
N LEU A 254 19.84 -24.35 2.80
CA LEU A 254 19.96 -23.84 4.16
C LEU A 254 18.76 -22.97 4.57
N LEU A 255 18.00 -22.42 3.61
CA LEU A 255 16.82 -21.59 3.89
C LEU A 255 15.78 -22.25 4.81
N PRO A 256 15.43 -23.55 4.66
CA PRO A 256 14.46 -24.21 5.54
C PRO A 256 14.90 -24.33 7.00
N LYS A 257 16.19 -24.11 7.31
CA LYS A 257 16.70 -24.09 8.68
C LYS A 257 16.41 -22.77 9.39
N LEU A 258 16.17 -21.69 8.65
CA LEU A 258 15.99 -20.35 9.21
C LEU A 258 14.57 -20.15 9.77
N MET A 259 14.49 -19.62 10.99
CA MET A 259 13.22 -19.27 11.66
C MET A 259 13.16 -17.78 12.04
N ALA A 260 12.15 -17.09 11.53
CA ALA A 260 11.80 -15.72 11.93
C ALA A 260 10.63 -15.73 12.92
N TYR A 261 10.48 -14.64 13.70
CA TYR A 261 9.44 -14.50 14.72
C TYR A 261 8.73 -13.17 14.62
N CYS A 262 7.42 -13.15 14.91
CA CYS A 262 6.66 -11.92 15.08
C CYS A 262 5.47 -12.10 16.02
N SER A 263 4.89 -10.99 16.45
CA SER A 263 3.68 -10.98 17.26
C SER A 263 2.45 -11.45 16.47
N ARG A 264 1.45 -11.98 17.15
CA ARG A 264 0.13 -12.25 16.57
C ARG A 264 -0.55 -10.98 16.06
N GLU A 265 -0.18 -9.82 16.61
CA GLU A 265 -0.68 -8.51 16.20
C GLU A 265 0.26 -7.75 15.23
N SER A 266 1.37 -8.36 14.83
CA SER A 266 2.24 -7.78 13.80
C SER A 266 1.50 -7.61 12.48
N HIS A 267 1.89 -6.61 11.71
CA HIS A 267 1.28 -6.34 10.42
C HIS A 267 1.56 -7.47 9.42
N SER A 268 0.60 -7.72 8.53
CA SER A 268 0.69 -8.73 7.45
C SER A 268 1.94 -8.65 6.58
N CYS A 269 2.62 -7.48 6.54
CA CYS A 269 3.85 -7.33 5.79
C CYS A 269 4.99 -8.22 6.31
N VAL A 270 5.01 -8.59 7.59
CA VAL A 270 6.05 -9.48 8.14
C VAL A 270 5.91 -10.89 7.56
N GLU A 271 4.67 -11.39 7.51
CA GLU A 271 4.34 -12.66 6.87
C GLU A 271 4.69 -12.62 5.37
N LYS A 272 4.32 -11.53 4.69
CA LYS A 272 4.66 -11.33 3.28
C LYS A 272 6.17 -11.25 3.03
N ALA A 273 6.92 -10.60 3.92
CA ALA A 273 8.37 -10.53 3.84
C ALA A 273 9.01 -11.91 4.01
N ALA A 274 8.52 -12.72 4.95
CA ALA A 274 8.97 -14.10 5.13
C ALA A 274 8.67 -14.97 3.90
N MET A 275 7.50 -14.80 3.28
CA MET A 275 7.15 -15.44 2.02
C MET A 275 8.14 -15.07 0.90
N ILE A 276 8.35 -13.78 0.66
CA ILE A 276 9.28 -13.29 -0.39
C ILE A 276 10.72 -13.75 -0.11
N SER A 277 11.09 -13.85 1.16
CA SER A 277 12.43 -14.26 1.59
C SER A 277 12.64 -15.78 1.62
N PHE A 278 11.60 -16.58 1.38
CA PHE A 278 11.62 -18.05 1.43
C PHE A 278 12.08 -18.61 2.79
N VAL A 279 11.63 -18.00 3.88
CA VAL A 279 11.97 -18.41 5.25
C VAL A 279 10.73 -18.85 6.02
N LYS A 280 10.93 -19.61 7.10
CA LYS A 280 9.87 -19.93 8.05
C LYS A 280 9.58 -18.72 8.93
N LEU A 281 8.31 -18.60 9.32
CA LEU A 281 7.86 -17.57 10.26
C LEU A 281 7.02 -18.22 11.35
N ARG A 282 7.43 -18.03 12.60
CA ARG A 282 6.66 -18.41 13.78
C ARG A 282 5.95 -17.19 14.34
N ILE A 283 4.63 -17.27 14.33
CA ILE A 283 3.75 -16.24 14.85
C ILE A 283 3.44 -16.55 16.31
N LEU A 284 3.76 -15.61 17.20
CA LEU A 284 3.71 -15.82 18.64
C LEU A 284 2.47 -15.17 19.28
N SER A 285 1.89 -15.85 20.27
CA SER A 285 0.78 -15.32 21.04
C SER A 285 1.19 -14.11 21.88
N THR A 286 0.23 -13.22 22.11
CA THR A 286 0.39 -12.03 22.95
C THR A 286 -0.09 -12.28 24.38
N ASP A 287 0.20 -11.34 25.28
CA ASP A 287 -0.53 -11.24 26.55
C ASP A 287 -1.95 -10.67 26.35
N GLU A 288 -2.70 -10.53 27.46
CA GLU A 288 -4.06 -9.96 27.52
C GLU A 288 -4.13 -8.49 27.06
N LYS A 289 -3.00 -7.80 26.98
CA LYS A 289 -2.90 -6.43 26.45
C LYS A 289 -2.41 -6.40 25.01
N TYR A 290 -2.42 -7.56 24.34
CA TYR A 290 -2.03 -7.73 22.95
C TYR A 290 -0.56 -7.40 22.68
N ARG A 291 0.33 -7.64 23.66
CA ARG A 291 1.77 -7.40 23.55
C ARG A 291 2.53 -8.72 23.49
N LEU A 292 3.50 -8.82 22.59
CA LEU A 292 4.51 -9.88 22.64
C LEU A 292 5.43 -9.65 23.85
N ARG A 293 5.76 -10.75 24.54
CA ARG A 293 6.54 -10.76 25.79
C ARG A 293 7.83 -11.54 25.60
N GLY A 294 8.88 -11.14 26.32
CA GLY A 294 10.21 -11.76 26.20
C GLY A 294 10.19 -13.27 26.50
N ASN A 295 9.48 -13.70 27.55
CA ASN A 295 9.36 -15.12 27.90
C ASN A 295 8.65 -15.96 26.82
N THR A 296 7.67 -15.39 26.11
CA THR A 296 7.02 -16.10 25.00
C THR A 296 7.97 -16.28 23.83
N LEU A 297 8.76 -15.25 23.51
CA LEU A 297 9.79 -15.32 22.48
C LEU A 297 10.90 -16.32 22.85
N LYS A 298 11.42 -16.24 24.08
CA LYS A 298 12.52 -17.09 24.56
C LYS A 298 12.18 -18.57 24.43
N ARG A 299 11.04 -19.00 24.98
CA ARG A 299 10.59 -20.40 24.88
C ARG A 299 10.46 -20.87 23.44
N ALA A 300 9.87 -20.05 22.56
CA ALA A 300 9.74 -20.40 21.15
C ALA A 300 11.11 -20.58 20.48
N MET A 301 12.05 -19.68 20.73
CA MET A 301 13.40 -19.77 20.17
C MET A 301 14.19 -20.96 20.71
N GLU A 302 14.07 -21.28 22.01
CA GLU A 302 14.68 -22.47 22.62
C GLU A 302 14.14 -23.75 21.99
N GLU A 303 12.82 -23.89 21.87
CA GLU A 303 12.16 -25.02 21.19
C GLU A 303 12.60 -25.17 19.73
N ASP A 304 12.70 -24.05 18.99
CA ASP A 304 13.12 -24.08 17.59
C ASP A 304 14.61 -24.47 17.44
N VAL A 305 15.47 -24.04 18.37
CA VAL A 305 16.87 -24.48 18.43
C VAL A 305 16.97 -25.98 18.73
N GLU A 306 16.18 -26.50 19.67
CA GLU A 306 16.11 -27.94 19.98
C GLU A 306 15.66 -28.76 18.75
N MET A 307 14.81 -28.20 17.89
CA MET A 307 14.41 -28.79 16.61
C MET A 307 15.45 -28.63 15.49
N GLY A 308 16.63 -28.07 15.78
CA GLY A 308 17.71 -27.85 14.81
C GLY A 308 17.45 -26.68 13.84
N LEU A 309 16.51 -25.79 14.17
CA LEU A 309 16.28 -24.55 13.44
C LEU A 309 17.16 -23.44 13.98
N VAL A 310 17.38 -22.40 13.16
CA VAL A 310 18.23 -21.26 13.47
C VAL A 310 17.36 -20.01 13.55
N PRO A 311 17.06 -19.51 14.77
CA PRO A 311 16.51 -18.18 14.96
C PRO A 311 17.39 -17.13 14.27
N PHE A 312 16.82 -16.26 13.45
CA PHE A 312 17.62 -15.25 12.75
C PHE A 312 16.98 -13.85 12.67
N PHE A 313 15.66 -13.74 12.83
CA PHE A 313 14.97 -12.46 12.71
C PHE A 313 13.78 -12.38 13.66
N VAL A 314 13.66 -11.27 14.38
CA VAL A 314 12.52 -10.95 15.23
C VAL A 314 11.96 -9.61 14.79
N SER A 315 10.68 -9.59 14.39
CA SER A 315 9.93 -8.36 14.14
C SER A 315 9.10 -8.00 15.37
N THR A 316 9.52 -6.96 16.08
CA THR A 316 8.80 -6.38 17.21
C THR A 316 7.97 -5.20 16.71
N THR A 317 6.75 -5.04 17.20
CA THR A 317 5.83 -3.99 16.73
C THR A 317 5.50 -3.00 17.83
N LEU A 318 5.76 -1.72 17.58
CA LEU A 318 5.35 -0.60 18.44
C LEU A 318 4.19 0.14 17.77
N GLY A 319 2.97 -0.06 18.27
CA GLY A 319 1.75 0.45 17.64
C GLY A 319 1.20 -0.51 16.58
N THR A 320 0.73 -1.68 17.03
CA THR A 320 0.14 -2.72 16.17
C THR A 320 -1.04 -2.23 15.34
N THR A 321 -1.32 -2.92 14.23
CA THR A 321 -2.37 -2.47 13.31
C THR A 321 -3.76 -2.63 13.91
N SER A 322 -4.06 -3.76 14.55
CA SER A 322 -5.38 -4.08 15.09
C SER A 322 -5.80 -3.07 16.16
N CYS A 323 -4.99 -2.94 17.23
CA CYS A 323 -5.36 -2.22 18.45
C CYS A 323 -4.33 -1.21 18.96
N CYS A 324 -3.26 -0.93 18.20
CA CYS A 324 -2.18 -0.04 18.60
C CYS A 324 -1.54 -0.44 19.95
N SER A 325 -1.34 -1.75 20.16
CA SER A 325 -0.56 -2.27 21.28
C SER A 325 0.95 -2.12 21.02
N PHE A 326 1.75 -2.27 22.08
CA PHE A 326 3.20 -2.10 22.05
C PHE A 326 3.85 -3.35 22.63
N ASP A 327 4.54 -4.10 21.79
CA ASP A 327 5.33 -5.25 22.24
C ASP A 327 6.39 -4.80 23.25
N LYS A 328 6.75 -5.70 24.19
CA LYS A 328 7.69 -5.39 25.27
C LYS A 328 9.14 -5.48 24.82
N LEU A 329 9.60 -4.41 24.16
CA LEU A 329 10.93 -4.32 23.57
C LEU A 329 12.06 -4.43 24.63
N ASP A 330 11.84 -3.90 25.83
CA ASP A 330 12.67 -4.04 27.02
C ASP A 330 12.88 -5.50 27.45
N GLU A 331 11.89 -6.36 27.24
CA GLU A 331 11.98 -7.80 27.52
C GLU A 331 12.51 -8.59 26.31
N ILE A 332 12.12 -8.20 25.09
CA ILE A 332 12.47 -8.90 23.84
C ILE A 332 13.94 -8.67 23.46
N GLY A 333 14.45 -7.45 23.68
CA GLY A 333 15.81 -7.06 23.35
C GLY A 333 16.87 -7.96 23.98
N PRO A 334 16.88 -8.14 25.31
CA PRO A 334 17.78 -9.06 26.01
C PRO A 334 17.69 -10.49 25.49
N VAL A 335 16.48 -11.02 25.26
CA VAL A 335 16.30 -12.38 24.70
C VAL A 335 16.99 -12.49 23.34
N CYS A 336 16.83 -11.51 22.45
CA CYS A 336 17.49 -11.56 21.14
C CYS A 336 19.03 -11.58 21.25
N LYS A 337 19.61 -11.03 22.33
CA LYS A 337 21.07 -11.05 22.55
C LYS A 337 21.58 -12.38 23.09
N GLU A 338 20.73 -13.22 23.67
CA GLU A 338 21.10 -14.57 24.14
C GLU A 338 21.36 -15.52 22.96
N PHE A 339 20.77 -15.25 21.79
CA PHE A 339 20.90 -16.09 20.60
C PHE A 339 21.88 -15.50 19.59
N PRO A 340 22.77 -16.31 19.00
CA PRO A 340 23.71 -15.82 18.02
C PRO A 340 22.99 -15.41 16.73
N HIS A 341 23.42 -14.30 16.13
CA HIS A 341 23.02 -13.86 14.79
C HIS A 341 21.53 -13.53 14.59
N VAL A 342 20.80 -13.26 15.67
CA VAL A 342 19.42 -12.77 15.59
C VAL A 342 19.41 -11.28 15.31
N TRP A 343 18.66 -10.87 14.29
CA TRP A 343 18.38 -9.48 13.96
C TRP A 343 17.06 -9.06 14.60
N LEU A 344 17.10 -8.01 15.43
CA LEU A 344 15.93 -7.39 16.02
C LEU A 344 15.49 -6.16 15.20
N HIS A 345 14.35 -6.28 14.54
CA HIS A 345 13.70 -5.20 13.81
C HIS A 345 12.50 -4.65 14.58
N VAL A 346 12.43 -3.33 14.71
CA VAL A 346 11.31 -2.62 15.35
C VAL A 346 10.47 -1.92 14.29
N ASP A 347 9.28 -2.45 14.02
CA ASP A 347 8.27 -1.81 13.19
C ASP A 347 7.41 -0.87 14.04
N ALA A 348 7.62 0.43 13.87
CA ALA A 348 6.84 1.47 14.49
C ALA A 348 6.13 2.33 13.43
N ALA A 349 5.66 1.73 12.33
CA ALA A 349 5.10 2.47 11.18
C ALA A 349 4.13 3.60 11.59
N TYR A 350 3.15 3.33 12.47
CA TYR A 350 2.24 4.37 12.95
C TYR A 350 2.80 5.16 14.13
N ALA A 351 3.15 4.46 15.21
CA ALA A 351 3.47 5.08 16.50
C ALA A 351 4.85 5.75 16.56
N GLY A 352 5.78 5.38 15.69
CA GLY A 352 7.17 5.88 15.73
C GLY A 352 7.28 7.40 15.56
N ASN A 353 6.36 8.00 14.80
CA ASN A 353 6.26 9.45 14.67
C ASN A 353 5.93 10.13 16.00
N ALA A 354 5.18 9.46 16.89
CA ALA A 354 4.74 10.01 18.16
C ALA A 354 5.90 10.20 19.14
N PHE A 355 7.01 9.48 18.97
CA PHE A 355 8.18 9.59 19.83
C PHE A 355 8.96 10.90 19.69
N VAL A 356 8.60 11.77 18.72
CA VAL A 356 9.06 13.17 18.77
C VAL A 356 8.55 13.87 20.04
N CYS A 357 7.42 13.45 20.61
CA CYS A 357 6.89 13.91 21.89
C CYS A 357 7.62 13.22 23.06
N PRO A 358 8.31 13.98 23.95
CA PRO A 358 9.10 13.41 25.04
C PRO A 358 8.32 12.46 25.97
N GLU A 359 7.06 12.79 26.26
CA GLU A 359 6.18 12.02 27.13
C GLU A 359 5.78 10.63 26.57
N LEU A 360 6.00 10.40 25.27
CA LEU A 360 5.72 9.12 24.61
C LEU A 360 6.98 8.26 24.42
N LYS A 361 8.18 8.81 24.66
CA LYS A 361 9.44 8.07 24.55
C LYS A 361 9.58 6.87 25.49
N PRO A 362 8.95 6.79 26.68
CA PRO A 362 8.96 5.55 27.47
C PRO A 362 8.41 4.33 26.72
N LEU A 363 7.60 4.52 25.68
CA LEU A 363 7.11 3.43 24.83
C LEU A 363 8.17 2.88 23.86
N LEU A 364 9.34 3.53 23.77
CA LEU A 364 10.49 3.15 22.95
C LEU A 364 11.60 2.47 23.78
N GLU A 365 11.38 2.25 25.08
CA GLU A 365 12.33 1.59 25.96
C GLU A 365 12.76 0.21 25.42
N GLY A 366 14.07 -0.06 25.39
CA GLY A 366 14.66 -1.24 24.76
C GLY A 366 15.14 -1.03 23.32
N ILE A 367 14.98 0.16 22.74
CA ILE A 367 15.47 0.49 21.37
C ILE A 367 16.99 0.32 21.21
N GLU A 368 17.75 0.42 22.29
CA GLU A 368 19.18 0.17 22.34
C GLU A 368 19.56 -1.26 21.90
N TYR A 369 18.65 -2.23 22.02
CA TYR A 369 18.90 -3.60 21.56
C TYR A 369 18.69 -3.80 20.06
N ALA A 370 17.89 -2.94 19.42
CA ALA A 370 17.46 -3.12 18.04
C ALA A 370 18.61 -2.97 17.04
N ASP A 371 18.57 -3.77 15.98
CA ASP A 371 19.45 -3.67 14.82
C ASP A 371 18.88 -2.71 13.76
N SER A 372 17.56 -2.55 13.75
CA SER A 372 16.84 -1.65 12.83
C SER A 372 15.52 -1.15 13.38
N PHE A 373 15.08 0.00 12.88
CA PHE A 373 13.84 0.66 13.26
C PHE A 373 13.20 1.31 12.02
N ASN A 374 11.88 1.22 11.86
CA ASN A 374 11.16 2.04 10.88
C ASN A 374 9.98 2.80 11.49
N THR A 375 9.67 3.95 10.89
CA THR A 375 8.41 4.68 11.07
C THR A 375 7.97 5.30 9.76
N ASN A 376 6.69 5.65 9.64
CA ASN A 376 6.13 6.22 8.43
C ASN A 376 5.75 7.69 8.64
N PRO A 377 6.57 8.65 8.19
CA PRO A 377 6.14 10.04 8.09
C PRO A 377 4.85 10.23 7.30
N ASN A 378 4.59 9.32 6.34
CA ASN A 378 3.33 9.28 5.61
C ASN A 378 2.13 8.70 6.37
N LYS A 379 2.27 8.44 7.66
CA LYS A 379 1.15 8.24 8.57
C LYS A 379 0.93 9.48 9.43
N LEU A 380 1.46 9.49 10.66
CA LEU A 380 1.21 10.51 11.67
C LEU A 380 2.31 11.59 11.70
N LEU A 381 2.71 12.11 10.54
CA LEU A 381 3.71 13.20 10.42
C LEU A 381 3.48 14.13 9.21
N LEU A 382 2.25 14.18 8.68
CA LEU A 382 1.82 15.16 7.67
C LEU A 382 2.59 15.13 6.33
N THR A 383 3.37 14.09 6.06
CA THR A 383 4.12 13.95 4.80
C THR A 383 3.31 13.09 3.83
N ASN A 384 3.00 13.53 2.62
CA ASN A 384 2.21 12.75 1.65
C ASN A 384 2.90 11.43 1.27
N TYR A 385 2.09 10.39 1.04
CA TYR A 385 2.58 9.10 0.53
C TYR A 385 3.30 9.27 -0.82
N ASP A 386 4.42 8.60 -1.09
CA ASP A 386 5.20 7.67 -0.25
C ASP A 386 6.26 8.39 0.62
N CYS A 387 6.46 7.92 1.86
CA CYS A 387 7.58 8.31 2.74
C CYS A 387 7.63 7.37 3.97
N SER A 388 8.55 6.39 3.96
CA SER A 388 8.83 5.52 5.10
C SER A 388 10.31 5.60 5.46
N THR A 389 10.64 5.95 6.69
CA THR A 389 12.03 6.08 7.14
C THR A 389 12.47 4.81 7.85
N MET A 390 13.63 4.30 7.49
CA MET A 390 14.27 3.13 8.10
C MET A 390 15.67 3.49 8.55
N TRP A 391 16.03 3.09 9.77
CA TRP A 391 17.39 3.19 10.28
C TRP A 391 17.95 1.80 10.58
N VAL A 392 19.25 1.65 10.38
CA VAL A 392 20.01 0.45 10.75
C VAL A 392 21.21 0.84 11.60
N ARG A 393 21.56 -0.02 12.56
CA ARG A 393 22.71 0.19 13.45
C ARG A 393 24.04 -0.08 12.75
N ASP A 394 24.04 -0.96 11.75
CA ASP A 394 25.19 -1.25 10.92
C ASP A 394 24.76 -1.33 9.44
N ARG A 395 25.21 -0.34 8.65
CA ARG A 395 24.91 -0.26 7.22
C ARG A 395 25.60 -1.32 6.39
N ILE A 396 26.78 -1.80 6.81
CA ILE A 396 27.51 -2.86 6.10
C ILE A 396 26.74 -4.17 6.19
N ARG A 397 26.18 -4.44 7.37
CA ARG A 397 25.27 -5.58 7.60
C ARG A 397 24.05 -5.53 6.68
N LEU A 398 23.45 -4.34 6.48
CA LEU A 398 22.35 -4.14 5.54
C LEU A 398 22.78 -4.35 4.08
N THR A 399 23.79 -3.62 3.63
CA THR A 399 24.21 -3.58 2.22
C THR A 399 24.81 -4.90 1.75
N SER A 400 25.45 -5.68 2.63
CA SER A 400 26.04 -6.98 2.29
C SER A 400 25.07 -7.99 1.67
N ALA A 401 23.76 -7.79 1.84
CA ALA A 401 22.72 -8.64 1.25
C ALA A 401 22.19 -8.15 -0.10
N LEU A 402 22.46 -6.90 -0.47
CA LEU A 402 21.77 -6.19 -1.57
C LEU A 402 22.73 -5.54 -2.58
N VAL A 403 24.04 -5.56 -2.33
CA VAL A 403 25.03 -4.92 -3.21
C VAL A 403 25.12 -5.65 -4.55
N VAL A 404 24.89 -4.89 -5.61
CA VAL A 404 25.23 -5.23 -7.00
C VAL A 404 25.91 -4.01 -7.61
N ASP A 405 27.15 -4.16 -8.06
CA ASP A 405 28.01 -3.02 -8.43
C ASP A 405 28.68 -3.19 -9.81
N PRO A 406 27.91 -3.12 -10.91
CA PRO A 406 28.45 -3.14 -12.27
C PRO A 406 29.21 -1.85 -12.57
N LEU A 407 30.17 -1.92 -13.50
CA LEU A 407 31.07 -0.81 -13.85
C LEU A 407 30.36 0.51 -14.19
N TYR A 408 29.16 0.47 -14.78
CA TYR A 408 28.40 1.67 -15.15
C TYR A 408 27.71 2.38 -13.97
N LEU A 409 27.74 1.80 -12.76
CA LEU A 409 27.24 2.42 -11.53
C LEU A 409 28.37 2.94 -10.61
N GLN A 410 29.63 2.63 -10.94
CA GLN A 410 30.79 3.02 -10.15
C GLN A 410 31.16 4.49 -10.36
N HIS A 411 31.75 5.12 -9.33
CA HIS A 411 32.24 6.49 -9.40
C HIS A 411 33.41 6.71 -8.42
N GLY A 412 34.18 7.78 -8.61
CA GLY A 412 35.38 8.07 -7.80
C GLY A 412 35.15 8.40 -6.32
N TYR A 413 33.91 8.30 -5.82
CA TYR A 413 33.55 8.57 -4.42
C TYR A 413 32.89 7.37 -3.73
N SER A 414 32.90 6.18 -4.33
CA SER A 414 32.18 5.02 -3.81
C SER A 414 32.63 4.57 -2.41
N ASP A 415 33.87 4.85 -2.02
CA ASP A 415 34.40 4.55 -0.68
C ASP A 415 34.09 5.62 0.37
N ALA A 416 33.70 6.82 -0.06
CA ALA A 416 33.49 7.98 0.80
C ALA A 416 32.02 8.40 0.95
N ALA A 417 31.17 8.04 -0.02
CA ALA A 417 29.78 8.46 -0.07
C ALA A 417 28.79 7.31 0.16
N ILE A 418 27.59 7.64 0.63
CA ILE A 418 26.50 6.66 0.77
C ILE A 418 25.79 6.48 -0.57
N ASP A 419 25.84 5.25 -1.06
CA ASP A 419 25.07 4.82 -2.22
C ASP A 419 23.79 4.09 -1.78
N TYR A 420 22.70 4.85 -1.69
CA TYR A 420 21.42 4.33 -1.21
C TYR A 420 20.77 3.26 -2.11
N ARG A 421 21.26 3.01 -3.34
CA ARG A 421 20.84 1.83 -4.12
C ARG A 421 21.05 0.52 -3.37
N HIS A 422 22.05 0.46 -2.48
CA HIS A 422 22.39 -0.74 -1.72
C HIS A 422 21.54 -0.92 -0.46
N TRP A 423 20.65 0.02 -0.14
CA TRP A 423 19.89 0.06 1.11
C TRP A 423 18.44 -0.44 0.95
N GLY A 424 18.05 -0.86 -0.25
CA GLY A 424 16.70 -1.32 -0.56
C GLY A 424 16.70 -2.22 -1.79
N VAL A 425 15.50 -2.59 -2.24
CA VAL A 425 15.30 -3.48 -3.39
C VAL A 425 15.52 -2.77 -4.75
N PRO A 426 14.96 -1.57 -5.00
CA PRO A 426 15.09 -0.94 -6.31
C PRO A 426 16.42 -0.19 -6.48
N LEU A 427 16.91 -0.14 -7.72
CA LEU A 427 18.05 0.71 -8.09
C LEU A 427 17.69 2.20 -8.04
N SER A 428 16.71 2.60 -8.86
CA SER A 428 16.29 4.00 -9.01
C SER A 428 15.48 4.47 -7.82
N ARG A 429 15.74 5.71 -7.39
CA ARG A 429 15.07 6.35 -6.27
C ARG A 429 14.96 7.85 -6.50
N ARG A 430 13.79 8.40 -6.20
CA ARG A 430 13.44 9.83 -6.38
C ARG A 430 13.85 10.67 -5.16
N PHE A 431 13.76 11.98 -5.28
CA PHE A 431 14.17 12.95 -4.24
C PHE A 431 13.16 13.08 -3.08
N ARG A 432 12.88 11.97 -2.37
CA ARG A 432 11.86 11.89 -1.30
C ARG A 432 12.14 12.80 -0.12
N SER A 433 13.41 13.00 0.22
CA SER A 433 13.81 13.81 1.38
C SER A 433 13.40 15.28 1.25
N LEU A 434 13.15 15.77 0.04
CA LEU A 434 12.76 17.17 -0.19
C LEU A 434 11.42 17.52 0.45
N LYS A 435 10.40 16.67 0.31
CA LYS A 435 9.10 16.90 0.96
C LYS A 435 9.15 16.74 2.48
N LEU A 436 9.92 15.78 2.98
CA LEU A 436 10.11 15.62 4.43
C LEU A 436 10.85 16.83 5.01
N TRP A 437 11.86 17.34 4.30
CA TRP A 437 12.57 18.56 4.68
C TRP A 437 11.64 19.78 4.74
N PHE A 438 10.74 19.95 3.76
CA PHE A 438 9.74 21.02 3.76
C PHE A 438 8.82 20.93 4.97
N VAL A 439 8.28 19.74 5.26
CA VAL A 439 7.41 19.50 6.42
C VAL A 439 8.13 19.83 7.72
N LEU A 440 9.34 19.28 7.94
CA LEU A 440 10.11 19.52 9.16
C LEU A 440 10.45 21.00 9.34
N ARG A 441 10.80 21.72 8.27
CA ARG A 441 11.14 23.15 8.34
C ARG A 441 9.92 24.05 8.52
N ASN A 442 8.80 23.72 7.89
CA ASN A 442 7.61 24.56 7.91
C ASN A 442 6.83 24.44 9.23
N TYR A 443 6.63 23.21 9.72
CA TYR A 443 5.95 22.98 11.00
C TYR A 443 6.88 23.12 12.20
N GLY A 444 8.17 22.78 12.04
CA GLY A 444 9.07 22.55 13.15
C GLY A 444 8.68 21.33 14.00
N ILE A 445 9.62 20.82 14.80
CA ILE A 445 9.33 19.71 15.72
C ILE A 445 8.25 20.09 16.74
N SER A 446 8.18 21.36 17.15
CA SER A 446 7.16 21.86 18.08
C SER A 446 5.75 21.81 17.49
N GLY A 447 5.57 22.19 16.22
CA GLY A 447 4.29 22.09 15.52
C GLY A 447 3.84 20.65 15.33
N LEU A 448 4.76 19.76 14.94
CA LEU A 448 4.48 18.33 14.80
C LEU A 448 4.09 17.67 16.14
N ARG A 449 4.74 18.05 17.24
CA ARG A 449 4.34 17.63 18.60
C ARG A 449 2.91 18.08 18.93
N LYS A 450 2.55 19.32 18.64
CA LYS A 450 1.19 19.85 18.86
C LYS A 450 0.17 19.04 18.05
N TYR A 451 0.45 18.78 16.78
CA TYR A 451 -0.38 17.96 15.91
C TYR A 451 -0.63 16.55 16.50
N ILE A 452 0.44 15.84 16.88
CA ILE A 452 0.33 14.50 17.47
C ILE A 452 -0.48 14.54 18.76
N ARG A 453 -0.17 15.47 19.68
CA ARG A 453 -0.90 15.61 20.95
C ARG A 453 -2.38 15.89 20.74
N HIS A 454 -2.71 16.73 19.76
CA HIS A 454 -4.11 17.02 19.41
C HIS A 454 -4.86 15.76 18.98
N HIS A 455 -4.28 14.95 18.09
CA HIS A 455 -4.88 13.66 17.69
C HIS A 455 -5.09 12.70 18.87
N ILE A 456 -4.16 12.69 19.83
CA ILE A 456 -4.29 11.90 21.07
C ILE A 456 -5.45 12.43 21.92
N THR A 457 -5.55 13.75 22.11
CA THR A 457 -6.65 14.39 22.83
C THR A 457 -8.01 14.05 22.21
N LEU A 458 -8.12 14.11 20.88
CA LEU A 458 -9.36 13.75 20.17
C LEU A 458 -9.72 12.28 20.33
N ALA A 459 -8.74 11.36 20.26
CA ALA A 459 -9.00 9.95 20.53
C ALA A 459 -9.42 9.70 21.99
N LYS A 460 -8.86 10.44 22.95
CA LYS A 460 -9.29 10.40 24.36
C LYS A 460 -10.69 10.95 24.56
N ARG A 461 -11.08 11.97 23.81
CA ARG A 461 -12.47 12.47 23.78
C ARG A 461 -13.41 11.35 23.29
N PHE A 462 -13.10 10.72 22.17
CA PHE A 462 -13.89 9.60 21.65
C PHE A 462 -13.96 8.43 22.65
N GLU A 463 -12.83 8.04 23.24
CA GLU A 463 -12.79 7.01 24.30
C GLU A 463 -13.75 7.32 25.44
N ASN A 464 -13.78 8.57 25.91
CA ASN A 464 -14.66 9.01 26.99
C ASN A 464 -16.14 8.97 26.59
N LEU A 465 -16.47 9.28 25.33
CA LEU A 465 -17.84 9.17 24.82
C LEU A 465 -18.30 7.71 24.80
N VAL A 466 -17.46 6.80 24.28
CA VAL A 466 -17.74 5.36 24.27
C VAL A 466 -17.94 4.81 25.68
N ARG A 467 -17.08 5.18 26.64
CA ARG A 467 -17.17 4.68 28.03
C ARG A 467 -18.40 5.18 28.78
N LYS A 468 -18.96 6.33 28.40
CA LYS A 468 -20.18 6.90 29.02
C LYS A 468 -21.44 6.14 28.61
N ASP A 469 -21.44 5.49 27.46
CA ASP A 469 -22.57 4.71 26.98
C ASP A 469 -22.45 3.24 27.42
N PRO A 470 -23.34 2.75 28.32
CA PRO A 470 -23.22 1.40 28.89
C PRO A 470 -23.44 0.29 27.85
N ARG A 471 -23.98 0.59 26.67
CA ARG A 471 -24.17 -0.36 25.56
C ARG A 471 -22.85 -0.76 24.91
N PHE A 472 -21.82 0.09 25.02
CA PHE A 472 -20.53 -0.10 24.38
C PHE A 472 -19.44 -0.51 25.38
N GLU A 473 -18.33 -0.99 24.83
CA GLU A 473 -17.09 -1.25 25.56
C GLU A 473 -15.87 -0.85 24.72
N VAL A 474 -14.84 -0.33 25.39
CA VAL A 474 -13.53 -0.03 24.78
C VAL A 474 -12.64 -1.26 24.91
N CYS A 475 -12.06 -1.70 23.80
CA CYS A 475 -11.39 -3.00 23.65
C CYS A 475 -9.86 -2.92 23.62
N ASN A 476 -9.28 -1.71 23.68
CA ASN A 476 -7.84 -1.51 23.70
C ASN A 476 -7.42 -0.45 24.72
N GLU A 477 -6.12 -0.45 25.06
CA GLU A 477 -5.53 0.66 25.79
C GLU A 477 -5.28 1.83 24.83
N VAL A 478 -6.10 2.88 24.91
CA VAL A 478 -5.99 4.05 24.02
C VAL A 478 -4.75 4.86 24.42
N ARG A 479 -3.64 4.67 23.70
CA ARG A 479 -2.37 5.39 23.92
C ARG A 479 -2.11 6.50 22.91
N LEU A 480 -2.64 6.33 21.70
CA LEU A 480 -2.46 7.25 20.57
C LEU A 480 -3.82 7.60 19.95
N GLY A 481 -3.86 7.86 18.64
CA GLY A 481 -5.06 8.26 17.91
C GLY A 481 -6.01 7.11 17.51
N LEU A 482 -5.95 5.93 18.15
CA LEU A 482 -6.78 4.76 17.80
C LEU A 482 -7.59 4.27 19.02
N VAL A 483 -8.90 4.19 18.83
CA VAL A 483 -9.84 3.57 19.76
C VAL A 483 -10.48 2.35 19.10
N CYS A 484 -10.37 1.19 19.75
CA CYS A 484 -11.11 -0.01 19.39
C CYS A 484 -12.30 -0.13 20.32
N PHE A 485 -13.50 -0.27 19.75
CA PHE A 485 -14.73 -0.35 20.53
C PHE A 485 -15.70 -1.33 19.89
N ARG A 486 -16.73 -1.71 20.65
CA ARG A 486 -17.83 -2.55 20.16
C ARG A 486 -19.08 -2.33 20.99
N LEU A 487 -20.25 -2.63 20.42
CA LEU A 487 -21.44 -2.93 21.19
C LEU A 487 -21.23 -4.23 21.96
N LYS A 488 -21.65 -4.23 23.23
CA LYS A 488 -21.70 -5.44 24.04
C LYS A 488 -22.67 -6.43 23.39
N GLY A 489 -22.22 -7.66 23.22
CA GLY A 489 -22.99 -8.71 22.54
C GLY A 489 -22.16 -9.50 21.54
N SER A 490 -22.81 -9.97 20.48
CA SER A 490 -22.21 -10.88 19.50
C SER A 490 -21.31 -10.14 18.50
N ASN A 491 -20.39 -10.88 17.87
CA ASN A 491 -19.60 -10.36 16.75
C ASN A 491 -20.51 -9.96 15.57
N SER A 492 -21.54 -10.77 15.27
CA SER A 492 -22.50 -10.47 14.20
C SER A 492 -23.25 -9.14 14.40
N LEU A 493 -23.57 -8.78 15.64
CA LEU A 493 -24.17 -7.46 15.95
C LEU A 493 -23.24 -6.32 15.51
N ASN A 494 -21.95 -6.43 15.81
CA ASN A 494 -20.96 -5.42 15.47
C ASN A 494 -20.61 -5.41 13.96
N GLU A 495 -20.66 -6.56 13.29
CA GLU A 495 -20.56 -6.66 11.84
C GLU A 495 -21.71 -5.91 11.15
N LYS A 496 -22.96 -6.13 11.61
CA LYS A 496 -24.15 -5.42 11.11
C LYS A 496 -24.05 -3.91 11.36
N LEU A 497 -23.65 -3.50 12.57
CA LEU A 497 -23.47 -2.09 12.91
C LEU A 497 -22.47 -1.41 11.96
N LEU A 498 -21.27 -2.00 11.81
CA LEU A 498 -20.25 -1.42 10.94
C LEU A 498 -20.71 -1.37 9.48
N SER A 499 -21.37 -2.43 9.01
CA SER A 499 -21.92 -2.50 7.65
C SER A 499 -22.95 -1.40 7.39
N ALA A 500 -23.87 -1.17 8.33
CA ALA A 500 -24.88 -0.13 8.22
C ALA A 500 -24.26 1.27 8.17
N ILE A 501 -23.32 1.55 9.09
CA ILE A 501 -22.59 2.83 9.13
C ILE A 501 -21.82 3.07 7.83
N ASN A 502 -21.03 2.11 7.37
CA ASN A 502 -20.24 2.25 6.14
C ASN A 502 -21.15 2.37 4.90
N GLY A 503 -22.25 1.61 4.85
CA GLY A 503 -23.23 1.65 3.76
C GLY A 503 -23.92 3.01 3.62
N SER A 504 -24.12 3.71 4.74
CA SER A 504 -24.67 5.07 4.75
C SER A 504 -23.77 6.09 4.04
N GLY A 505 -22.46 5.85 4.00
CA GLY A 505 -21.47 6.83 3.54
C GLY A 505 -21.31 8.05 4.45
N LYS A 506 -21.93 8.07 5.65
CA LYS A 506 -21.73 9.12 6.65
C LYS A 506 -20.35 9.03 7.29
N LEU A 507 -19.87 7.81 7.60
CA LEU A 507 -18.54 7.54 8.14
C LEU A 507 -17.88 6.40 7.37
N HIS A 508 -16.55 6.29 7.49
CA HIS A 508 -15.84 5.09 7.07
C HIS A 508 -14.96 4.55 8.19
N MET A 509 -15.21 3.32 8.62
CA MET A 509 -14.42 2.59 9.62
C MET A 509 -14.14 1.17 9.12
N VAL A 510 -13.16 0.50 9.74
CA VAL A 510 -12.82 -0.89 9.44
C VAL A 510 -12.73 -1.71 10.71
N PRO A 511 -13.00 -3.03 10.66
CA PRO A 511 -12.91 -3.85 11.84
C PRO A 511 -11.49 -4.36 12.10
N ALA A 512 -11.30 -4.96 13.26
CA ALA A 512 -10.24 -5.91 13.54
C ALA A 512 -10.79 -7.11 14.35
N SER A 513 -9.98 -8.15 14.44
CA SER A 513 -10.21 -9.28 15.33
C SER A 513 -9.16 -9.27 16.44
N LEU A 514 -9.61 -9.14 17.70
CA LEU A 514 -8.76 -9.21 18.89
C LEU A 514 -9.14 -10.48 19.66
N HIS A 515 -8.25 -11.48 19.66
CA HIS A 515 -8.53 -12.81 20.24
C HIS A 515 -9.92 -13.36 19.85
N ASP A 516 -10.18 -13.39 18.53
CA ASP A 516 -11.46 -13.84 17.94
C ASP A 516 -12.69 -12.96 18.25
N THR A 517 -12.49 -11.80 18.89
CA THR A 517 -13.53 -10.80 19.13
C THR A 517 -13.52 -9.75 18.03
N TYR A 518 -14.68 -9.52 17.40
CA TYR A 518 -14.85 -8.48 16.40
C TYR A 518 -14.95 -7.10 17.06
N VAL A 519 -14.03 -6.21 16.70
CA VAL A 519 -13.99 -4.83 17.19
C VAL A 519 -14.05 -3.85 16.02
N ILE A 520 -14.66 -2.69 16.24
CA ILE A 520 -14.66 -1.58 15.30
C ILE A 520 -13.50 -0.65 15.66
N ARG A 521 -12.72 -0.23 14.64
CA ARG A 521 -11.60 0.69 14.81
C ARG A 521 -12.02 2.10 14.43
N PHE A 522 -11.82 3.03 15.35
CA PHE A 522 -11.95 4.47 15.13
C PHE A 522 -10.58 5.12 15.26
N CYS A 523 -10.01 5.58 14.13
CA CYS A 523 -8.76 6.33 14.13
C CYS A 523 -9.00 7.81 13.80
N VAL A 524 -8.33 8.71 14.52
CA VAL A 524 -8.32 10.14 14.21
C VAL A 524 -7.32 10.38 13.07
N VAL A 525 -7.82 10.61 11.86
CA VAL A 525 -6.97 10.71 10.65
C VAL A 525 -6.79 12.11 10.10
N ALA A 526 -7.85 12.92 10.05
CA ALA A 526 -7.85 14.13 9.26
C ALA A 526 -6.86 15.12 9.84
N GLN A 527 -6.09 15.79 8.97
CA GLN A 527 -5.03 16.70 9.38
C GLN A 527 -5.53 17.76 10.39
N ASN A 528 -6.70 18.31 10.14
CA ASN A 528 -7.31 19.39 10.92
C ASN A 528 -8.55 18.92 11.69
N ALA A 529 -8.59 17.65 12.11
CA ALA A 529 -9.72 17.10 12.85
C ALA A 529 -10.06 17.97 14.06
N THR A 530 -11.34 18.19 14.31
CA THR A 530 -11.84 18.99 15.43
C THR A 530 -12.62 18.15 16.45
N GLU A 531 -13.00 18.75 17.57
CA GLU A 531 -13.86 18.05 18.55
C GLU A 531 -15.26 17.78 17.98
N GLU A 532 -15.77 18.69 17.15
CA GLU A 532 -17.06 18.56 16.47
C GLU A 532 -17.07 17.37 15.51
N ASP A 533 -15.96 17.08 14.82
CA ASP A 533 -15.84 15.89 13.97
C ASP A 533 -15.99 14.60 14.80
N ILE A 534 -15.39 14.56 15.99
CA ILE A 534 -15.46 13.41 16.90
C ILE A 534 -16.89 13.24 17.45
N ASP A 535 -17.52 14.34 17.85
CA ASP A 535 -18.88 14.34 18.38
C ASP A 535 -19.90 13.94 17.30
N TYR A 536 -19.71 14.43 16.07
CA TYR A 536 -20.51 14.01 14.92
C TYR A 536 -20.38 12.51 14.67
N ALA A 537 -19.15 11.99 14.65
CA ALA A 537 -18.94 10.57 14.42
C ALA A 537 -19.57 9.71 15.51
N TRP A 538 -19.45 10.12 16.78
CA TRP A 538 -20.09 9.43 17.89
C TRP A 538 -21.63 9.47 17.78
N LYS A 539 -22.21 10.62 17.43
CA LYS A 539 -23.66 10.75 17.20
C LYS A 539 -24.15 9.76 16.16
N VAL A 540 -23.45 9.64 15.03
CA VAL A 540 -23.80 8.67 13.97
C VAL A 540 -23.69 7.24 14.48
N ILE A 541 -22.64 6.90 15.24
CA ILE A 541 -22.50 5.56 15.82
C ILE A 541 -23.67 5.22 16.75
N VAL A 542 -24.09 6.17 17.58
CA VAL A 542 -25.24 6.02 18.49
C VAL A 542 -26.54 5.85 17.72
N GLU A 543 -26.83 6.73 16.75
CA GLU A 543 -28.01 6.66 15.86
C GLU A 543 -28.17 5.27 15.23
N TYR A 544 -27.12 4.77 14.56
CA TYR A 544 -27.17 3.44 13.92
C TYR A 544 -27.22 2.28 14.91
N SER A 545 -26.69 2.46 16.13
CA SER A 545 -26.81 1.43 17.17
C SER A 545 -28.21 1.35 17.75
N GLU A 546 -28.92 2.47 17.87
CA GLU A 546 -30.31 2.54 18.33
C GLU A 546 -31.23 1.86 17.32
N GLU A 547 -31.14 2.25 16.06
CA GLU A 547 -31.89 1.62 14.96
C GLU A 547 -31.65 0.10 14.90
N LEU A 548 -30.42 -0.34 15.11
CA LEU A 548 -30.06 -1.75 15.08
C LEU A 548 -30.58 -2.53 16.30
N LEU A 549 -30.60 -1.93 17.48
CA LEU A 549 -31.11 -2.56 18.69
C LEU A 549 -32.64 -2.59 18.70
N GLU A 550 -33.31 -1.55 18.20
CA GLU A 550 -34.76 -1.49 18.02
C GLU A 550 -35.24 -2.53 17.00
N SER A 551 -34.57 -2.63 15.85
CA SER A 551 -34.90 -3.67 14.86
C SER A 551 -34.71 -5.09 15.40
N GLN A 552 -33.69 -5.34 16.24
CA GLN A 552 -33.54 -6.63 16.92
C GLN A 552 -34.61 -6.91 17.97
N ALA A 553 -35.09 -5.88 18.68
CA ALA A 553 -36.20 -6.04 19.62
C ALA A 553 -37.49 -6.40 18.87
N LEU A 554 -37.78 -5.72 17.76
CA LEU A 554 -38.92 -5.97 16.89
C LEU A 554 -38.85 -7.32 16.16
N GLU A 555 -37.65 -7.85 15.85
CA GLU A 555 -37.49 -9.20 15.29
C GLU A 555 -37.68 -10.30 16.37
N LYS A 556 -37.38 -10.00 17.64
CA LYS A 556 -37.55 -10.94 18.76
C LYS A 556 -39.00 -11.06 19.22
N GLU A 557 -39.78 -9.98 19.26
CA GLU A 557 -41.20 -10.03 19.68
C GLU A 557 -42.05 -11.06 18.91
N PRO A 558 -42.04 -11.13 17.56
CA PRO A 558 -42.80 -12.15 16.83
C PRO A 558 -42.15 -13.54 16.94
N ALA A 559 -40.84 -13.64 17.18
CA ALA A 559 -40.18 -14.94 17.39
C ALA A 559 -40.54 -15.55 18.75
N ASP A 560 -40.65 -14.73 19.79
CA ASP A 560 -41.08 -15.15 21.12
C ASP A 560 -42.58 -15.51 21.12
N GLU A 561 -43.45 -14.75 20.44
CA GLU A 561 -44.86 -15.14 20.27
C GLU A 561 -45.02 -16.47 19.52
N VAL A 562 -44.25 -16.69 18.45
CA VAL A 562 -44.28 -17.95 17.69
C VAL A 562 -43.73 -19.11 18.52
N THR A 563 -42.67 -18.88 19.29
CA THR A 563 -42.09 -19.90 20.19
C THR A 563 -43.05 -20.24 21.32
N GLU A 564 -43.72 -19.25 21.91
CA GLU A 564 -44.72 -19.43 22.95
C GLU A 564 -45.98 -20.13 22.40
N MET A 565 -46.40 -19.82 21.16
CA MET A 565 -47.44 -20.56 20.44
C MET A 565 -47.04 -22.02 20.18
N LEU A 566 -45.79 -22.28 19.79
CA LEU A 566 -45.28 -23.63 19.53
C LEU A 566 -45.18 -24.43 20.83
N ASP A 567 -44.78 -23.81 21.94
CA ASP A 567 -44.74 -24.43 23.26
C ASP A 567 -46.15 -24.68 23.84
N ARG A 568 -47.10 -23.77 23.59
CA ARG A 568 -48.52 -23.99 23.91
C ARG A 568 -49.07 -25.19 23.14
N LYS A 569 -48.82 -25.26 21.82
CA LYS A 569 -49.18 -26.44 20.99
C LYS A 569 -48.48 -27.72 21.45
N ARG A 570 -47.22 -27.65 21.88
CA ARG A 570 -46.50 -28.81 22.43
C ARG A 570 -47.11 -29.31 23.73
N LYS A 571 -47.46 -28.41 24.65
CA LYS A 571 -48.15 -28.74 25.91
C LYS A 571 -49.54 -29.32 25.66
N GLU A 572 -50.32 -28.75 24.73
CA GLU A 572 -51.62 -29.28 24.29
C GLU A 572 -51.49 -30.67 23.65
N THR A 573 -50.46 -30.89 22.81
CA THR A 573 -50.17 -32.19 22.20
C THR A 573 -49.74 -33.22 23.25
N LEU A 574 -48.97 -32.81 24.27
CA LEU A 574 -48.59 -33.66 25.40
C LEU A 574 -49.78 -34.01 26.28
N ALA A 575 -50.68 -33.05 26.53
CA ALA A 575 -51.92 -33.26 27.27
C ALA A 575 -52.87 -34.20 26.51
N TYR A 576 -52.98 -34.04 25.19
CA TYR A 576 -53.72 -34.95 24.31
C TYR A 576 -53.11 -36.35 24.31
N LYS A 577 -51.77 -36.49 24.22
CA LYS A 577 -51.09 -37.80 24.29
C LYS A 577 -51.23 -38.47 25.66
N ARG A 578 -51.20 -37.71 26.75
CA ARG A 578 -51.46 -38.22 28.12
C ARG A 578 -52.92 -38.67 28.27
N SER A 579 -53.87 -37.91 27.76
CA SER A 579 -55.30 -38.27 27.68
C SER A 579 -55.54 -39.52 26.83
N PHE A 580 -54.85 -39.64 25.70
CA PHE A 580 -54.91 -40.80 24.80
C PHE A 580 -54.32 -42.06 25.45
N PHE A 581 -53.16 -41.93 26.11
CA PHE A 581 -52.57 -43.04 26.86
C PHE A 581 -53.47 -43.49 28.02
N VAL A 582 -54.03 -42.56 28.80
CA VAL A 582 -54.95 -42.89 29.90
C VAL A 582 -56.21 -43.62 29.39
N ARG A 583 -56.78 -43.23 28.24
CA ARG A 583 -57.88 -43.96 27.58
C ARG A 583 -57.48 -45.35 27.07
N MET A 584 -56.23 -45.54 26.67
CA MET A 584 -55.72 -46.82 26.17
C MET A 584 -55.50 -47.86 27.30
N VAL A 585 -55.20 -47.42 28.52
CA VAL A 585 -55.02 -48.33 29.69
C VAL A 585 -56.35 -48.65 30.40
N SER A 586 -57.47 -48.01 30.02
CA SER A 586 -58.76 -48.15 30.72
C SER A 586 -59.87 -48.85 29.92
N ASP A 587 -59.63 -49.27 28.68
CA ASP A 587 -60.62 -49.99 27.86
C ASP A 587 -60.02 -51.27 27.21
N PRO A 588 -60.38 -52.49 27.68
CA PRO A 588 -59.84 -53.75 27.16
C PRO A 588 -60.26 -54.09 25.72
N LYS A 589 -61.12 -53.28 25.07
CA LYS A 589 -61.66 -53.59 23.72
C LYS A 589 -60.93 -52.93 22.55
N ILE A 590 -59.88 -52.13 22.80
CA ILE A 590 -59.06 -51.54 21.74
C ILE A 590 -57.70 -52.25 21.69
N TYR A 591 -57.70 -53.54 21.34
CA TYR A 591 -56.48 -54.29 21.02
C TYR A 591 -56.62 -54.91 19.63
N ASN A 592 -56.03 -54.27 18.62
CA ASN A 592 -55.88 -54.81 17.27
C ASN A 592 -54.39 -55.12 17.01
N PRO A 593 -53.97 -56.40 16.93
CA PRO A 593 -52.56 -56.79 16.88
C PRO A 593 -51.89 -56.61 15.50
N LYS A 594 -52.41 -55.77 14.59
CA LYS A 594 -51.84 -55.54 13.25
C LYS A 594 -51.12 -54.20 13.04
N ILE A 595 -50.96 -53.36 14.06
CA ILE A 595 -50.19 -52.10 13.96
C ILE A 595 -48.90 -52.22 14.78
N ALA A 596 -48.00 -53.10 14.33
CA ALA A 596 -46.64 -53.20 14.86
C ALA A 596 -45.66 -53.59 13.73
N LYS A 597 -45.65 -52.84 12.64
CA LYS A 597 -44.61 -52.89 11.60
C LYS A 597 -44.37 -51.50 11.00
N SER A 598 -43.65 -50.65 11.73
CA SER A 598 -42.76 -49.61 11.17
C SER A 598 -42.14 -48.79 12.31
N LEU A 599 -41.04 -49.27 12.87
CA LEU A 599 -40.11 -48.46 13.65
C LEU A 599 -38.71 -48.72 13.07
N PRO A 600 -37.98 -47.70 12.59
CA PRO A 600 -36.56 -47.87 12.30
C PRO A 600 -35.81 -48.01 13.63
N SER A 601 -35.15 -49.15 13.83
CA SER A 601 -34.16 -49.35 14.90
C SER A 601 -32.79 -48.80 14.47
N PRO A 602 -31.92 -48.43 15.43
CA PRO A 602 -30.67 -47.71 15.17
C PRO A 602 -29.65 -48.63 14.47
N ARG A 603 -29.00 -48.12 13.42
CA ARG A 603 -27.90 -48.84 12.78
C ARG A 603 -26.69 -48.87 13.72
N HIS A 604 -26.37 -50.08 14.17
CA HIS A 604 -25.05 -50.47 14.64
C HIS A 604 -24.00 -50.16 13.56
N GLN A 605 -23.02 -49.32 13.91
CA GLN A 605 -21.74 -49.28 13.21
C GLN A 605 -20.90 -50.47 13.70
N THR A 606 -20.62 -51.39 12.80
CA THR A 606 -19.61 -52.43 12.99
C THR A 606 -18.23 -51.79 13.03
N THR A 607 -17.53 -52.04 14.13
CA THR A 607 -16.11 -51.74 14.35
C THR A 607 -15.23 -52.53 13.39
N ASP A 608 -14.45 -51.82 12.57
CA ASP A 608 -13.31 -52.37 11.83
C ASP A 608 -12.04 -52.23 12.71
N PRO A 609 -11.43 -53.32 13.20
CA PRO A 609 -10.31 -53.25 14.13
C PRO A 609 -8.99 -53.14 13.37
N ASN A 610 -8.79 -52.08 12.57
CA ASN A 610 -7.49 -51.80 11.94
C ASN A 610 -7.23 -50.33 11.51
N SER A 611 -7.90 -49.33 12.10
CA SER A 611 -7.60 -47.91 11.82
C SER A 611 -7.12 -47.10 13.03
N ALA A 612 -6.51 -47.77 14.01
CA ALA A 612 -5.77 -47.10 15.09
C ALA A 612 -4.36 -46.69 14.63
N ILE A 613 -4.28 -45.73 13.72
CA ILE A 613 -3.13 -44.83 13.66
C ILE A 613 -3.69 -43.42 13.75
N CYS A 614 -3.51 -42.85 14.94
CA CYS A 614 -3.75 -41.46 15.25
C CYS A 614 -2.92 -40.59 14.29
N LYS A 615 -3.51 -40.20 13.14
CA LYS A 615 -2.96 -39.11 12.33
C LYS A 615 -3.28 -37.82 13.06
N HIS A 616 -2.40 -37.41 13.95
CA HIS A 616 -2.23 -36.00 14.26
C HIS A 616 -2.22 -35.24 12.93
N ALA A 617 -3.19 -34.35 12.72
CA ALA A 617 -3.08 -33.36 11.67
C ALA A 617 -1.76 -32.61 11.91
N PRO A 618 -0.85 -32.51 10.91
CA PRO A 618 0.41 -31.85 11.15
C PRO A 618 0.11 -30.38 11.44
N ILE A 619 0.55 -29.92 12.62
CA ILE A 619 0.63 -28.52 13.00
C ILE A 619 1.71 -27.89 12.11
N ALA A 620 1.43 -27.72 10.82
CA ALA A 620 2.32 -27.04 9.89
C ALA A 620 1.99 -25.54 9.93
N SER A 621 2.22 -24.89 11.08
CA SER A 621 1.96 -23.45 11.23
C SER A 621 3.18 -22.57 10.90
N TRP A 622 4.22 -23.13 10.27
CA TRP A 622 5.55 -22.51 10.17
C TRP A 622 6.00 -22.21 8.74
N ILE A 623 5.28 -22.69 7.72
CA ILE A 623 5.77 -22.67 6.34
C ILE A 623 5.07 -21.55 5.55
N SER A 624 5.87 -20.61 5.04
CA SER A 624 5.39 -19.61 4.09
C SER A 624 5.04 -20.29 2.76
N TRP A 625 3.94 -19.87 2.11
CA TRP A 625 3.40 -20.53 0.91
C TRP A 625 4.44 -20.84 -0.19
N PRO A 626 5.40 -19.94 -0.53
CA PRO A 626 6.43 -20.25 -1.52
C PRO A 626 7.34 -21.43 -1.11
N LEU A 627 7.64 -21.54 0.18
CA LEU A 627 8.46 -22.63 0.71
C LEU A 627 7.67 -23.95 0.74
N ALA A 628 6.38 -23.91 1.09
CA ALA A 628 5.51 -25.09 1.03
C ALA A 628 5.35 -25.60 -0.41
N PHE A 629 5.20 -24.69 -1.38
CA PHE A 629 5.10 -25.03 -2.80
C PHE A 629 6.37 -25.75 -3.29
N LEU A 630 7.55 -25.20 -2.97
CA LEU A 630 8.83 -25.82 -3.32
C LEU A 630 9.04 -27.19 -2.66
N LEU A 631 8.57 -27.36 -1.42
CA LEU A 631 8.79 -28.59 -0.65
C LEU A 631 7.75 -29.70 -0.93
N HIS A 632 6.51 -29.36 -1.30
CA HIS A 632 5.41 -30.32 -1.36
C HIS A 632 4.81 -30.59 -2.75
N GLY A 633 5.15 -29.81 -3.78
CA GLY A 633 5.18 -30.19 -5.21
C GLY A 633 3.98 -30.89 -5.88
N LYS A 634 2.85 -31.16 -5.21
CA LYS A 634 1.70 -31.87 -5.80
C LYS A 634 0.39 -31.21 -5.39
N PHE A 635 -0.17 -30.42 -6.30
CA PHE A 635 -1.58 -30.01 -6.25
C PHE A 635 -2.31 -30.67 -7.43
N GLU A 636 -3.49 -31.21 -7.16
CA GLU A 636 -4.29 -31.95 -8.17
C GLU A 636 -5.01 -31.03 -9.17
N ASP A 637 -5.18 -29.73 -8.86
CA ASP A 637 -5.74 -28.72 -9.78
C ASP A 637 -4.86 -27.44 -9.81
N PRO A 638 -4.25 -27.08 -10.96
CA PRO A 638 -3.47 -25.85 -11.10
C PRO A 638 -4.31 -24.55 -10.99
N ASN A 639 -5.65 -24.64 -11.03
CA ASN A 639 -6.56 -23.48 -10.92
C ASN A 639 -7.15 -23.28 -9.52
N GLU A 640 -6.96 -24.22 -8.60
CA GLU A 640 -7.38 -24.07 -7.20
C GLU A 640 -6.15 -24.05 -6.29
N VAL A 641 -5.55 -22.87 -6.15
CA VAL A 641 -4.52 -22.64 -5.12
C VAL A 641 -5.20 -22.08 -3.87
N PRO A 642 -5.35 -22.87 -2.79
CA PRO A 642 -5.87 -22.35 -1.53
C PRO A 642 -4.84 -21.44 -0.88
N VAL A 643 -5.09 -20.12 -0.87
CA VAL A 643 -4.27 -19.16 -0.12
C VAL A 643 -5.03 -18.72 1.14
N ARG A 644 -4.51 -19.04 2.32
CA ARG A 644 -5.08 -18.63 3.60
C ARG A 644 -4.29 -17.43 4.13
N PHE A 645 -4.90 -16.24 4.09
CA PHE A 645 -4.37 -15.06 4.77
C PHE A 645 -5.00 -14.92 6.15
N ARG A 646 -4.16 -14.60 7.13
CA ARG A 646 -4.51 -14.49 8.55
C ARG A 646 -5.66 -13.53 8.88
N HIS A 647 -5.74 -12.39 8.20
CA HIS A 647 -6.66 -11.30 8.61
C HIS A 647 -8.08 -11.39 8.07
N LEU A 648 -8.41 -12.46 7.34
CA LEU A 648 -9.73 -12.55 6.70
C LEU A 648 -10.45 -13.87 6.94
N ASN A 649 -9.84 -14.90 7.57
CA ASN A 649 -10.36 -16.28 7.53
C ASN A 649 -10.86 -16.67 6.11
N THR A 650 -10.31 -16.02 5.08
CA THR A 650 -10.83 -16.08 3.71
C THR A 650 -9.82 -16.86 2.91
N MET A 651 -10.29 -17.96 2.35
CA MET A 651 -9.61 -18.67 1.28
C MET A 651 -9.65 -17.77 0.06
N VAL A 652 -8.52 -17.20 -0.35
CA VAL A 652 -8.45 -16.53 -1.64
C VAL A 652 -8.35 -17.61 -2.70
N ARG A 653 -9.43 -17.83 -3.44
CA ARG A 653 -9.40 -18.63 -4.67
C ARG A 653 -8.96 -17.73 -5.82
N LEU A 654 -7.76 -17.95 -6.33
CA LEU A 654 -7.31 -17.34 -7.59
C LEU A 654 -8.06 -18.02 -8.75
N LYS A 655 -9.27 -17.57 -9.07
CA LYS A 655 -9.95 -18.03 -10.29
C LYS A 655 -9.33 -17.38 -11.51
N ALA A 656 -8.68 -18.16 -12.37
CA ALA A 656 -8.48 -17.77 -13.76
C ALA A 656 -9.86 -17.49 -14.39
N ARG A 657 -10.09 -16.25 -14.83
CA ARG A 657 -11.37 -15.82 -15.36
C ARG A 657 -11.58 -16.48 -16.73
N ARG A 658 -12.52 -17.43 -16.83
CA ARG A 658 -12.99 -17.93 -18.13
C ARG A 658 -13.50 -16.75 -18.95
N GLU A 659 -13.00 -16.63 -20.17
CA GLU A 659 -13.62 -15.79 -21.19
C GLU A 659 -15.09 -16.20 -21.29
N ARG A 660 -15.99 -15.21 -21.23
CA ARG A 660 -17.40 -15.45 -21.54
C ARG A 660 -17.48 -15.72 -23.03
N GLU A 661 -17.44 -17.00 -23.40
CA GLU A 661 -17.92 -17.44 -24.71
C GLU A 661 -19.35 -16.92 -24.90
N ARG A 662 -19.55 -16.20 -26.00
CA ARG A 662 -20.85 -15.70 -26.43
C ARG A 662 -21.72 -16.89 -26.81
N GLY A 663 -22.78 -17.09 -26.03
CA GLY A 663 -24.12 -17.45 -26.49
C GLY A 663 -24.28 -18.80 -27.18
N ASP A 664 -24.94 -19.73 -26.51
CA ASP A 664 -25.71 -20.77 -27.17
C ASP A 664 -27.16 -20.73 -26.64
N ARG A 665 -28.03 -20.06 -27.41
CA ARG A 665 -29.48 -20.23 -27.31
C ARG A 665 -29.93 -20.83 -28.63
N SER A 666 -30.29 -22.10 -28.54
CA SER A 666 -31.05 -22.88 -29.50
C SER A 666 -32.23 -22.13 -30.11
N SER A 667 -32.27 -22.02 -31.44
CA SER A 667 -33.48 -22.09 -32.30
C SER A 667 -33.08 -22.23 -33.77
N PRO A 668 -33.89 -22.88 -34.62
CA PRO A 668 -33.43 -23.58 -35.82
C PRO A 668 -33.34 -22.70 -37.08
N SER A 669 -32.46 -23.14 -37.99
CA SER A 669 -32.30 -22.70 -39.40
C SER A 669 -33.58 -22.93 -40.23
N PRO A 670 -33.78 -22.27 -41.41
CA PRO A 670 -32.99 -22.53 -42.63
C PRO A 670 -32.65 -21.23 -43.43
N SER A 671 -31.44 -21.01 -43.94
CA SER A 671 -30.79 -21.48 -45.21
C SER A 671 -30.46 -20.25 -46.11
N PRO A 672 -29.47 -20.34 -47.03
CA PRO A 672 -28.63 -19.20 -47.42
C PRO A 672 -28.71 -18.79 -48.90
N GLU A 673 -28.52 -17.50 -49.20
CA GLU A 673 -28.11 -16.93 -50.51
C GLU A 673 -27.31 -15.64 -50.18
N ASP A 674 -25.98 -15.53 -50.31
CA ASP A 674 -25.06 -15.56 -51.45
C ASP A 674 -24.96 -14.24 -52.25
N LEU A 675 -23.73 -13.89 -52.66
CA LEU A 675 -23.28 -12.84 -53.59
C LEU A 675 -22.77 -11.47 -53.08
N SER A 676 -21.45 -11.44 -52.83
CA SER A 676 -20.42 -10.63 -53.50
C SER A 676 -20.76 -9.31 -54.24
N GLU A 677 -20.06 -8.25 -53.79
CA GLU A 677 -19.28 -7.27 -54.59
C GLU A 677 -19.91 -5.98 -55.20
N PRO A 678 -19.09 -4.92 -55.46
CA PRO A 678 -19.34 -3.52 -55.07
C PRO A 678 -19.48 -2.54 -56.26
N LEU A 679 -20.02 -1.32 -56.08
CA LEU A 679 -19.96 -0.21 -57.07
C LEU A 679 -20.09 1.16 -56.34
N VAL A 680 -19.05 1.99 -56.26
CA VAL A 680 -18.61 3.08 -57.19
C VAL A 680 -19.51 4.36 -57.18
N ILE A 681 -18.84 5.50 -57.01
CA ILE A 681 -19.22 6.93 -56.78
C ILE A 681 -19.33 7.70 -58.14
N PRO A 682 -19.63 9.02 -58.34
CA PRO A 682 -20.58 10.11 -57.88
C PRO A 682 -21.31 10.80 -59.11
N PRO A 683 -21.56 12.15 -59.28
CA PRO A 683 -21.87 13.35 -58.43
C PRO A 683 -23.08 14.26 -58.89
N ASN A 684 -23.39 15.31 -58.08
CA ASN A 684 -23.90 16.67 -58.41
C ASN A 684 -25.40 16.98 -58.64
N SER A 685 -26.02 17.86 -57.80
CA SER A 685 -26.14 19.33 -58.05
C SER A 685 -27.28 20.08 -57.30
N LYS A 686 -26.90 21.24 -56.73
CA LYS A 686 -27.59 22.56 -56.60
C LYS A 686 -29.04 22.70 -56.04
N LYS A 687 -29.19 23.47 -54.94
CA LYS A 687 -29.70 24.88 -54.88
C LYS A 687 -30.00 25.35 -53.43
N SER A 688 -29.55 26.57 -53.10
CA SER A 688 -29.99 27.46 -52.01
C SER A 688 -30.96 28.53 -52.58
N PRO A 689 -31.45 29.62 -51.90
CA PRO A 689 -31.24 30.11 -50.51
C PRO A 689 -32.50 30.76 -49.82
N LYS A 690 -32.31 31.29 -48.59
CA LYS A 690 -32.96 32.46 -47.90
C LYS A 690 -33.15 32.15 -46.39
N LYS A 691 -33.03 33.03 -45.39
CA LYS A 691 -32.65 34.44 -45.17
C LYS A 691 -32.53 34.61 -43.63
N SER A 692 -31.58 35.40 -43.13
CA SER A 692 -31.54 35.93 -41.75
C SER A 692 -32.40 37.21 -41.63
N PRO A 693 -32.64 37.76 -40.42
CA PRO A 693 -31.72 38.80 -39.93
C PRO A 693 -31.50 38.89 -38.39
N SER A 694 -30.26 39.30 -38.09
CA SER A 694 -29.69 40.08 -36.96
C SER A 694 -30.57 40.76 -35.91
N ARG A 695 -30.10 40.73 -34.63
CA ARG A 695 -29.76 41.92 -33.82
C ARG A 695 -28.92 41.57 -32.56
N LYS A 696 -27.81 42.30 -32.37
CA LYS A 696 -27.02 42.54 -31.14
C LYS A 696 -27.23 44.04 -30.78
N PRO A 697 -26.66 44.63 -29.70
CA PRO A 697 -26.42 44.16 -28.31
C PRO A 697 -26.80 45.24 -27.26
N SER A 698 -26.78 44.92 -25.95
CA SER A 698 -26.54 45.92 -24.89
C SER A 698 -26.06 45.31 -23.57
N LYS A 699 -24.96 45.88 -23.06
CA LYS A 699 -24.49 45.99 -21.66
C LYS A 699 -24.40 47.52 -21.39
N PRO A 700 -24.10 48.05 -20.18
CA PRO A 700 -24.09 47.51 -18.80
C PRO A 700 -24.83 48.45 -17.80
N THR A 701 -24.91 48.09 -16.50
CA THR A 701 -24.68 49.02 -15.36
C THR A 701 -24.67 48.30 -14.00
N ASN A 702 -23.77 48.77 -13.13
CA ASN A 702 -23.69 48.57 -11.68
C ASN A 702 -24.92 49.12 -10.94
N ASN A 703 -25.28 48.55 -9.77
CA ASN A 703 -25.08 49.17 -8.46
C ASN A 703 -25.76 48.36 -7.32
N HIS A 704 -25.10 48.45 -6.17
CA HIS A 704 -25.54 48.27 -4.77
C HIS A 704 -27.06 48.30 -4.50
N ASP A 705 -27.55 47.34 -3.71
CA ASP A 705 -27.88 47.48 -2.28
C ASP A 705 -27.89 46.10 -1.59
#